data_AF-A0A2N2BZJ7-F1
#
_entry.id   AF-A0A2N2BZJ7-F1
#
_cell.length_a   1.000
_cell.length_b   1.000
_cell.length_c   1.000
_cell.angle_alpha   90.00
_cell.angle_beta   90.00
_cell.angle_gamma   90.00
#
_symmetry.space_group_name_H-M   'P 1'
#
loop_
_entity.id
_entity.type
_entity.pdbx_description
1 polymer ?
#
loop_
_entity_poly.entity_id
_entity_poly.type
_entity_poly.pdbx_seq_one_letter_code
_entity_poly.pdbx_strand_id
1 'polypeptide(L)'
;MQSKNGLNRAKKRDIMIAVLLFSCVMLSVSIGLLLPNFIGAAVNIDGSIENIRVSITEVCARNRSIICDSTGEYNDYIELYNAGVSFNMLGFALTDSANKQVKYVFDTRTFSTGQYMVIFLDGKNVPFSLKSEGGETVSLLSPDGVTVASVKTVETEIDMVMSLQNGKYVLTYDASPGYPNTPEGIAAYKLSLTDGANTLVISELLTNNKSALPDKSGAFSDIIEINNTTPYDIPLNGWYLSDKTTNPHRYALPDITLNAGEYIIIYASGEGKYKDGEIHASFKLSTGEHAVLAGPNGKYSSVEVEDCGDNVSLCRVIDDDGSVVYKKMSPSLGFENTEDGMYAFADSRIDHNAALVITEVLLDTDELAYGGALNDVIEITNVSSGEVSTADWFMSDDINRPYKYKLPELKLKPGECIVIIADGGNNTDGDKIHANFSLSQGETLYLFTPDKKQGLPLDIISAGRGNSWQYGTDSGYLAAKPSIGFTNNSTGRAEFERSVRPRGIEISEAVSVNTKYIPGPYATYHDFIELHNNSDSSMSLAGMYLSDDGRNMSLAALPDVTVPAGGYIVFILSSDGINTPSGYTVLPFSLAAVGETVYLSNGSGVVDCMVIPPLTGSAAFGRANGEDGFNYLAAATPKAANSYAISETAPQPVSSVKQGVYNDVQSLKVELNGKGTIRYTLDSTEPNATSAVYNGAIILTRTTVIRARSFADGYLPGKVLDLLYVINEGHELEIISLITNPSNLWDYYSGIYVKGPNASSEFPYVGANYWQNWEKEATVSFFANDGTSFSEPCGLRIFGAYSRALDMKSFSCAFRAQYGTSQLNYKLFKNSDLSGYESFILRNTGQDFNRARMRDPLITSLVSDATGMDVQKYRPAVVYLNGEFWGVYFIREKINENYIAGNYNVSASSVTTTRANGVTSTEYTALIIYVKTHNLAVDEYYQYVLTQIDKENYIDYICAQIYIANTDNGNIRFYKSTDTDGKWRWIMFDTDWSFSGPTHQTVARHLNPEGTGSQNRFSTALINALLKNPSFKEDFLRRMAWQLENIWTTENVTARITEIKELIRHDMVRDCEKWGRTYTNWQNHVDSLITFQKNRPAEIYKQMKSYFSLSDAKMAELGYKI
;
A
#
# COMPACT_ATOMS: atom_id res chain seq x y z
N MET A 1 -47.04 -6.43 -3.21
CA MET A 1 -47.97 -5.72 -4.12
C MET A 1 -49.18 -5.22 -3.35
N GLN A 2 -49.69 -4.05 -3.73
CA GLN A 2 -50.86 -3.37 -3.18
C GLN A 2 -52.18 -4.17 -3.21
N SER A 3 -53.08 -3.79 -2.28
CA SER A 3 -54.57 -3.80 -2.38
C SER A 3 -55.29 -5.16 -2.27
N LYS A 4 -56.56 -5.32 -1.84
CA LYS A 4 -57.74 -4.43 -1.75
C LYS A 4 -58.92 -5.13 -1.02
N ASN A 5 -59.96 -4.35 -0.68
CA ASN A 5 -61.39 -4.69 -0.41
C ASN A 5 -61.75 -5.34 0.96
N GLY A 6 -62.84 -5.02 1.68
CA GLY A 6 -63.94 -4.07 1.50
C GLY A 6 -65.07 -4.29 2.56
N LEU A 7 -65.92 -3.26 2.73
CA LEU A 7 -67.29 -3.19 3.28
C LEU A 7 -67.66 -3.50 4.75
N ASN A 8 -67.98 -2.42 5.49
CA ASN A 8 -69.30 -1.94 5.92
C ASN A 8 -70.35 -2.81 6.71
N ARG A 9 -70.77 -2.19 7.83
CA ARG A 9 -72.14 -1.96 8.38
C ARG A 9 -72.94 -3.05 9.10
N ALA A 10 -73.22 -2.72 10.37
CA ALA A 10 -74.50 -2.82 11.08
C ALA A 10 -75.05 -4.19 11.50
N LYS A 11 -74.91 -4.53 12.80
CA LYS A 11 -75.99 -4.97 13.72
C LYS A 11 -75.42 -5.29 15.10
N LYS A 12 -76.12 -4.81 16.15
CA LYS A 12 -75.97 -5.01 17.61
C LYS A 12 -75.49 -3.79 18.40
N ARG A 13 -76.28 -2.74 18.31
CA ARG A 13 -76.59 -1.85 19.43
C ARG A 13 -77.94 -2.36 19.95
N ASP A 14 -78.05 -2.54 21.27
CA ASP A 14 -79.17 -3.16 22.01
C ASP A 14 -79.13 -4.69 22.10
N ILE A 15 -78.25 -5.16 22.99
CA ILE A 15 -78.32 -6.24 24.00
C ILE A 15 -76.90 -6.21 24.62
N MET A 16 -76.48 -5.12 25.27
CA MET A 16 -76.78 -4.79 26.67
C MET A 16 -77.59 -5.86 27.41
N ILE A 17 -76.97 -6.34 28.49
CA ILE A 17 -77.60 -7.02 29.62
C ILE A 17 -77.80 -8.53 29.38
N ALA A 18 -77.08 -9.33 30.17
CA ALA A 18 -77.06 -10.80 30.20
C ALA A 18 -76.24 -11.46 29.08
N VAL A 19 -74.89 -11.47 29.14
CA VAL A 19 -74.22 -12.60 29.83
C VAL A 19 -72.83 -12.31 30.44
N LEU A 20 -72.18 -11.15 30.25
CA LEU A 20 -70.85 -10.92 30.86
C LEU A 20 -70.70 -9.56 31.56
N LEU A 21 -71.81 -9.04 32.09
CA LEU A 21 -71.83 -8.08 33.21
C LEU A 21 -71.55 -8.79 34.55
N PHE A 22 -70.61 -9.73 34.52
CA PHE A 22 -70.08 -10.51 35.65
C PHE A 22 -68.57 -10.27 35.79
N SER A 23 -68.15 -9.05 35.45
CA SER A 23 -66.89 -8.46 35.89
C SER A 23 -67.09 -7.94 37.32
N CYS A 24 -66.65 -8.78 38.26
CA CYS A 24 -66.35 -8.54 39.67
C CYS A 24 -66.61 -7.13 40.22
N VAL A 25 -67.76 -6.90 40.88
CA VAL A 25 -67.90 -5.83 41.88
C VAL A 25 -68.69 -6.34 43.09
N MET A 26 -67.98 -6.36 44.23
CA MET A 26 -68.40 -6.31 45.63
C MET A 26 -68.92 -7.57 46.35
N LEU A 27 -68.00 -8.23 47.09
CA LEU A 27 -68.18 -8.45 48.53
C LEU A 27 -67.28 -7.41 49.25
N SER A 28 -67.84 -6.44 49.99
CA SER A 28 -67.99 -6.47 51.46
C SER A 28 -66.72 -6.97 52.17
N VAL A 29 -65.95 -6.06 52.81
CA VAL A 29 -66.14 -5.69 54.21
C VAL A 29 -66.17 -6.91 55.13
N SER A 30 -65.10 -6.98 55.94
CA SER A 30 -64.96 -7.69 57.21
C SER A 30 -64.29 -9.07 57.18
N ILE A 31 -63.16 -9.08 57.90
CA ILE A 31 -62.84 -10.05 58.97
C ILE A 31 -62.69 -11.50 58.51
N GLY A 32 -61.45 -11.97 58.57
CA GLY A 32 -61.06 -13.16 59.32
C GLY A 32 -61.52 -14.53 58.79
N LEU A 33 -60.65 -15.51 59.05
CA LEU A 33 -60.87 -16.96 58.94
C LEU A 33 -60.82 -17.44 57.46
N LEU A 34 -59.92 -18.33 57.02
CA LEU A 34 -59.31 -19.49 57.67
C LEU A 34 -58.11 -19.98 56.79
N LEU A 35 -56.99 -20.30 57.45
CA LEU A 35 -56.05 -21.38 57.07
C LEU A 35 -56.83 -22.66 56.63
N PRO A 36 -56.31 -23.65 55.85
CA PRO A 36 -54.94 -24.18 56.00
C PRO A 36 -54.26 -24.89 54.79
N ASN A 37 -52.94 -25.03 54.95
CA ASN A 37 -52.08 -26.17 54.58
C ASN A 37 -51.89 -26.58 53.11
N PHE A 38 -50.68 -26.36 52.61
CA PHE A 38 -49.69 -27.45 52.65
C PHE A 38 -48.32 -26.94 53.09
N ILE A 39 -47.83 -27.59 54.14
CA ILE A 39 -46.57 -27.40 54.82
C ILE A 39 -45.46 -28.10 54.03
N GLY A 40 -44.33 -27.41 53.90
CA GLY A 40 -43.02 -27.97 53.58
C GLY A 40 -41.94 -27.03 54.13
N ALA A 41 -41.57 -27.24 55.40
CA ALA A 41 -40.46 -26.59 56.13
C ALA A 41 -39.11 -26.74 55.38
N ALA A 42 -38.06 -25.95 55.60
CA ALA A 42 -37.46 -25.41 56.84
C ALA A 42 -36.73 -24.06 56.56
N VAL A 43 -36.84 -22.99 57.38
CA VAL A 43 -36.08 -22.62 58.63
C VAL A 43 -34.59 -22.34 58.33
N ASN A 44 -33.97 -21.20 58.69
CA ASN A 44 -33.75 -20.56 60.02
C ASN A 44 -34.32 -19.12 60.04
N ILE A 45 -34.91 -18.53 61.09
CA ILE A 45 -34.87 -18.66 62.56
C ILE A 45 -33.48 -18.80 63.16
N ASP A 46 -32.67 -17.77 62.98
CA ASP A 46 -32.09 -17.04 64.10
C ASP A 46 -32.05 -15.56 63.69
N GLY A 47 -32.00 -14.64 64.64
CA GLY A 47 -31.74 -13.24 64.35
C GLY A 47 -30.27 -13.01 63.94
N SER A 48 -29.62 -13.93 63.23
CA SER A 48 -28.24 -13.74 62.77
C SER A 48 -28.22 -13.28 61.32
N ILE A 49 -27.67 -12.09 61.12
CA ILE A 49 -27.37 -11.50 59.81
C ILE A 49 -26.15 -12.23 59.20
N GLU A 50 -25.68 -13.34 59.78
CA GLU A 50 -24.37 -13.95 59.51
C GLU A 50 -24.16 -14.40 58.05
N ASN A 51 -25.24 -14.68 57.29
CA ASN A 51 -25.14 -15.10 55.89
C ASN A 51 -25.61 -14.04 54.87
N ILE A 52 -26.17 -12.91 55.33
CA ILE A 52 -26.53 -11.77 54.47
C ILE A 52 -25.33 -10.84 54.41
N ARG A 53 -24.58 -10.90 53.31
CA ARG A 53 -23.41 -10.05 53.08
C ARG A 53 -23.71 -9.12 51.92
N VAL A 54 -24.42 -8.03 52.20
CA VAL A 54 -24.68 -6.96 51.23
C VAL A 54 -23.74 -5.80 51.51
N SER A 55 -23.18 -5.19 50.47
CA SER A 55 -22.44 -3.95 50.56
C SER A 55 -23.08 -2.89 49.68
N ILE A 56 -22.99 -1.63 50.11
CA ILE A 56 -23.21 -0.50 49.20
C ILE A 56 -21.88 -0.35 48.45
N THR A 57 -21.86 -0.59 47.15
CA THR A 57 -20.62 -0.60 46.35
C THR A 57 -20.38 0.73 45.68
N GLU A 58 -21.41 1.47 45.33
CA GLU A 58 -21.29 2.76 44.67
C GLU A 58 -22.38 3.72 45.14
N VAL A 59 -22.05 5.01 45.30
CA VAL A 59 -23.00 6.07 45.61
C VAL A 59 -22.70 7.29 44.75
N CYS A 60 -23.70 7.79 44.04
CA CYS A 60 -23.64 9.06 43.30
C CYS A 60 -24.75 10.00 43.78
N ALA A 61 -24.37 11.07 44.49
CA ALA A 61 -25.29 12.09 44.99
C ALA A 61 -25.55 13.23 43.98
N ARG A 62 -24.92 13.17 42.80
CA ARG A 62 -25.03 14.19 41.73
C ARG A 62 -24.86 13.57 40.35
N ASN A 63 -25.68 12.58 40.04
CA ASN A 63 -25.66 11.90 38.75
C ASN A 63 -26.21 12.83 37.65
N ARG A 64 -25.46 13.03 36.58
CA ARG A 64 -25.81 13.89 35.44
C ARG A 64 -25.49 13.24 34.10
N SER A 65 -24.50 12.36 34.04
CA SER A 65 -24.11 11.69 32.80
C SER A 65 -23.83 10.21 32.94
N ILE A 66 -23.70 9.67 34.17
CA ILE A 66 -23.31 8.28 34.39
C ILE A 66 -24.38 7.33 33.86
N ILE A 67 -25.52 7.23 34.55
CA ILE A 67 -26.59 6.30 34.16
C ILE A 67 -27.95 6.95 34.37
N CYS A 68 -28.81 6.94 33.35
CA CYS A 68 -30.18 7.41 33.50
C CYS A 68 -31.12 6.26 33.84
N ASP A 69 -32.25 6.58 34.47
CA ASP A 69 -33.32 5.60 34.62
C ASP A 69 -34.04 5.30 33.29
N SER A 70 -35.05 4.43 33.32
CA SER A 70 -35.82 4.05 32.13
C SER A 70 -36.59 5.19 31.46
N THR A 71 -36.65 6.36 32.08
CA THR A 71 -37.28 7.57 31.55
C THR A 71 -36.26 8.59 31.01
N GLY A 72 -34.96 8.30 31.14
CA GLY A 72 -33.88 9.20 30.73
C GLY A 72 -33.51 10.23 31.79
N GLU A 73 -34.05 10.14 33.01
CA GLU A 73 -33.69 11.04 34.11
C GLU A 73 -32.42 10.56 34.85
N TYR A 74 -31.44 11.45 35.03
CA TYR A 74 -30.22 11.20 35.79
C TYR A 74 -30.44 11.46 37.27
N ASN A 75 -31.15 10.54 37.93
CA ASN A 75 -31.42 10.57 39.35
C ASN A 75 -30.18 10.13 40.15
N ASP A 76 -30.01 10.66 41.37
CA ASP A 76 -29.01 10.15 42.32
C ASP A 76 -29.17 8.63 42.44
N TYR A 77 -28.09 7.88 42.64
CA TYR A 77 -28.21 6.43 42.77
C TYR A 77 -27.28 5.85 43.82
N ILE A 78 -27.68 4.68 44.30
CA ILE A 78 -26.80 3.78 45.04
C ILE A 78 -26.77 2.42 44.37
N GLU A 79 -25.67 1.71 44.55
CA GLU A 79 -25.52 0.35 44.10
C GLU A 79 -25.35 -0.60 45.29
N LEU A 80 -26.10 -1.70 45.28
CA LEU A 80 -25.97 -2.78 46.23
C LEU A 80 -25.33 -4.00 45.55
N TYR A 81 -24.43 -4.68 46.27
CA TYR A 81 -23.84 -5.95 45.86
C TYR A 81 -24.09 -7.04 46.90
N ASN A 82 -24.56 -8.21 46.46
CA ASN A 82 -24.76 -9.38 47.33
C ASN A 82 -23.59 -10.38 47.25
N ALA A 83 -22.70 -10.36 48.24
CA ALA A 83 -21.62 -11.34 48.44
C ALA A 83 -22.04 -12.56 49.30
N GLY A 84 -23.29 -12.59 49.76
CA GLY A 84 -23.86 -13.64 50.60
C GLY A 84 -24.62 -14.68 49.81
N VAL A 85 -25.60 -15.31 50.45
CA VAL A 85 -26.55 -16.22 49.79
C VAL A 85 -27.66 -15.44 49.08
N SER A 86 -28.31 -16.04 48.09
CA SER A 86 -29.52 -15.46 47.49
C SER A 86 -30.63 -15.37 48.53
N PHE A 87 -31.32 -14.23 48.62
CA PHE A 87 -32.44 -14.04 49.56
C PHE A 87 -33.54 -13.15 48.99
N ASN A 88 -34.70 -13.13 49.65
CA ASN A 88 -35.82 -12.26 49.29
C ASN A 88 -35.71 -10.93 50.05
N MET A 89 -35.75 -9.82 49.32
CA MET A 89 -35.65 -8.46 49.84
C MET A 89 -36.92 -7.96 50.54
N LEU A 90 -38.01 -8.73 50.53
CA LEU A 90 -39.28 -8.33 51.15
C LEU A 90 -39.07 -7.82 52.59
N GLY A 91 -39.40 -6.56 52.82
CA GLY A 91 -39.33 -5.93 54.14
C GLY A 91 -37.96 -5.35 54.51
N PHE A 92 -36.90 -5.56 53.71
CA PHE A 92 -35.68 -4.75 53.83
C PHE A 92 -36.01 -3.29 53.55
N ALA A 93 -35.23 -2.37 54.11
CA ALA A 93 -35.52 -0.95 54.01
C ALA A 93 -34.27 -0.10 53.74
N LEU A 94 -34.45 1.01 53.01
CA LEU A 94 -33.43 2.05 52.84
C LEU A 94 -33.77 3.28 53.69
N THR A 95 -32.71 3.94 54.15
CA THR A 95 -32.75 5.22 54.86
C THR A 95 -31.48 6.00 54.56
N ASP A 96 -31.57 7.33 54.56
CA ASP A 96 -30.49 8.32 54.53
C ASP A 96 -30.19 8.91 55.93
N SER A 97 -30.95 8.47 56.95
CA SER A 97 -30.96 9.05 58.29
C SER A 97 -30.10 8.27 59.28
N ALA A 98 -29.25 8.99 60.01
CA ALA A 98 -28.46 8.44 61.12
C ALA A 98 -29.33 7.86 62.27
N ASN A 99 -30.59 8.30 62.39
CA ASN A 99 -31.54 7.78 63.38
C ASN A 99 -32.37 6.59 62.84
N LYS A 100 -32.00 6.02 61.69
CA LYS A 100 -32.66 4.88 61.02
C LYS A 100 -34.14 5.11 60.70
N GLN A 101 -34.53 6.34 60.36
CA GLN A 101 -35.89 6.62 59.89
C GLN A 101 -36.08 5.99 58.51
N VAL A 102 -36.81 4.88 58.43
CA VAL A 102 -37.12 4.17 57.18
C VAL A 102 -37.73 5.13 56.15
N LYS A 103 -37.16 5.14 54.94
CA LYS A 103 -37.62 5.95 53.80
C LYS A 103 -38.26 5.10 52.70
N TYR A 104 -37.68 3.94 52.43
CA TYR A 104 -38.14 3.02 51.39
C TYR A 104 -38.13 1.59 51.93
N VAL A 105 -39.11 0.78 51.53
CA VAL A 105 -39.20 -0.64 51.88
C VAL A 105 -39.30 -1.45 50.60
N PHE A 106 -38.44 -2.45 50.45
CA PHE A 106 -38.44 -3.32 49.29
C PHE A 106 -39.65 -4.26 49.28
N ASP A 107 -40.17 -4.48 48.09
CA ASP A 107 -41.17 -5.49 47.78
C ASP A 107 -40.54 -6.89 47.61
N THR A 108 -41.36 -7.87 47.24
CA THR A 108 -40.86 -9.22 46.96
C THR A 108 -39.94 -9.20 45.75
N ARG A 109 -38.63 -9.28 46.00
CA ARG A 109 -37.59 -9.35 44.98
C ARG A 109 -36.48 -10.29 45.43
N THR A 110 -36.12 -11.25 44.58
CA THR A 110 -34.94 -12.09 44.82
C THR A 110 -33.68 -11.29 44.55
N PHE A 111 -32.80 -11.19 45.53
CA PHE A 111 -31.45 -10.66 45.36
C PHE A 111 -30.46 -11.83 45.34
N SER A 112 -30.00 -12.20 44.15
CA SER A 112 -29.18 -13.39 43.94
C SER A 112 -27.74 -13.18 44.41
N THR A 113 -27.06 -14.25 44.81
CA THR A 113 -25.60 -14.22 45.06
C THR A 113 -24.86 -13.69 43.82
N GLY A 114 -23.93 -12.75 44.03
CA GLY A 114 -23.10 -12.14 42.99
C GLY A 114 -23.79 -11.04 42.17
N GLN A 115 -25.05 -10.70 42.49
CA GLN A 115 -25.80 -9.68 41.77
C GLN A 115 -25.42 -8.26 42.23
N TYR A 116 -25.31 -7.34 41.27
CA TYR A 116 -25.31 -5.89 41.48
C TYR A 116 -26.70 -5.33 41.22
N MET A 117 -27.14 -4.37 42.03
CA MET A 117 -28.44 -3.74 41.92
C MET A 117 -28.31 -2.23 42.07
N VAL A 118 -28.53 -1.51 40.97
CA VAL A 118 -28.59 -0.04 40.94
C VAL A 118 -29.98 0.42 41.36
N ILE A 119 -30.05 1.39 42.25
CA ILE A 119 -31.28 1.95 42.80
C ILE A 119 -31.24 3.46 42.62
N PHE A 120 -32.15 3.97 41.80
CA PHE A 120 -32.35 5.40 41.59
C PHE A 120 -33.14 6.01 42.75
N LEU A 121 -32.61 7.08 43.33
CA LEU A 121 -33.16 7.88 44.42
C LEU A 121 -33.87 9.10 43.81
N ASP A 122 -35.04 8.84 43.21
CA ASP A 122 -35.79 9.80 42.39
C ASP A 122 -36.69 10.76 43.18
N GLY A 123 -36.73 10.64 44.51
CA GLY A 123 -37.63 11.40 45.37
C GLY A 123 -39.12 11.09 45.20
N LYS A 124 -39.47 10.11 44.34
CA LYS A 124 -40.84 9.70 44.01
C LYS A 124 -41.08 8.23 44.37
N ASN A 125 -40.48 7.30 43.62
CA ASN A 125 -40.58 5.86 43.83
C ASN A 125 -39.65 5.39 44.96
N VAL A 126 -38.48 6.01 45.09
CA VAL A 126 -37.62 5.92 46.26
C VAL A 126 -37.57 7.32 46.88
N PRO A 127 -38.30 7.58 47.99
CA PRO A 127 -38.73 8.93 48.37
C PRO A 127 -37.68 9.71 49.16
N PHE A 128 -36.45 9.77 48.65
CA PHE A 128 -35.40 10.67 49.11
C PHE A 128 -34.36 10.85 48.00
N SER A 129 -33.57 11.92 48.11
CA SER A 129 -32.40 12.23 47.28
C SER A 129 -31.22 12.49 48.22
N LEU A 130 -30.00 12.54 47.70
CA LEU A 130 -28.82 12.77 48.52
C LEU A 130 -28.40 14.24 48.49
N LYS A 131 -27.80 14.71 49.58
CA LYS A 131 -27.20 16.03 49.66
C LYS A 131 -25.83 16.03 49.00
N SER A 132 -25.66 16.95 48.05
CA SER A 132 -24.37 17.21 47.39
C SER A 132 -23.21 17.53 48.35
N GLU A 133 -23.51 18.19 49.47
CA GLU A 133 -22.57 18.52 50.56
C GLU A 133 -22.23 17.33 51.49
N GLY A 134 -22.85 16.16 51.25
CA GLY A 134 -22.66 14.94 52.03
C GLY A 134 -23.19 15.03 53.46
N GLY A 135 -22.72 14.12 54.32
CA GLY A 135 -23.06 14.08 55.75
C GLY A 135 -24.26 13.21 56.11
N GLU A 136 -24.93 12.62 55.13
CA GLU A 136 -26.03 11.67 55.32
C GLU A 136 -25.50 10.25 55.55
N THR A 137 -26.31 9.37 56.12
CA THR A 137 -25.91 7.97 56.36
C THR A 137 -26.88 7.06 55.64
N VAL A 138 -26.49 6.64 54.43
CA VAL A 138 -27.28 5.70 53.64
C VAL A 138 -27.11 4.31 54.23
N SER A 139 -28.21 3.69 54.64
CA SER A 139 -28.19 2.37 55.25
C SER A 139 -29.25 1.46 54.65
N LEU A 140 -28.85 0.22 54.36
CA LEU A 140 -29.75 -0.90 54.15
C LEU A 140 -30.05 -1.56 55.50
N LEU A 141 -31.33 -1.65 55.84
CA LEU A 141 -31.83 -2.26 57.06
C LEU A 141 -32.53 -3.58 56.74
N SER A 142 -32.33 -4.60 57.56
CA SER A 142 -33.12 -5.83 57.54
C SER A 142 -34.56 -5.57 58.04
N PRO A 143 -35.51 -6.51 57.84
CA PRO A 143 -36.90 -6.33 58.27
C PRO A 143 -37.11 -6.08 59.78
N ASP A 144 -36.14 -6.48 60.60
CA ASP A 144 -36.11 -6.25 62.06
C ASP A 144 -35.35 -4.94 62.45
N GLY A 145 -34.92 -4.14 61.47
CA GLY A 145 -34.32 -2.82 61.67
C GLY A 145 -32.80 -2.83 61.95
N VAL A 146 -32.14 -3.99 61.83
CA VAL A 146 -30.69 -4.08 61.97
C VAL A 146 -30.00 -3.58 60.70
N THR A 147 -28.86 -2.91 60.85
CA THR A 147 -28.10 -2.38 59.72
C THR A 147 -27.31 -3.50 59.05
N VAL A 148 -27.59 -3.73 57.77
CA VAL A 148 -26.93 -4.75 56.93
C VAL A 148 -25.76 -4.15 56.17
N ALA A 149 -25.95 -2.96 55.60
CA ALA A 149 -24.91 -2.18 54.95
C ALA A 149 -25.12 -0.71 55.28
N SER A 150 -24.04 0.06 55.43
CA SER A 150 -24.13 1.49 55.67
C SER A 150 -22.92 2.22 55.13
N VAL A 151 -23.15 3.43 54.61
CA VAL A 151 -22.10 4.36 54.18
C VAL A 151 -22.51 5.78 54.55
N LYS A 152 -21.55 6.54 55.08
CA LYS A 152 -21.74 7.97 55.31
C LYS A 152 -21.32 8.72 54.04
N THR A 153 -22.24 9.48 53.44
CA THR A 153 -21.94 10.26 52.23
C THR A 153 -20.97 11.39 52.55
N VAL A 154 -20.13 11.74 51.58
CA VAL A 154 -19.23 12.90 51.63
C VAL A 154 -19.62 13.89 50.55
N GLU A 155 -19.07 15.09 50.61
CA GLU A 155 -19.24 16.08 49.55
C GLU A 155 -18.71 15.53 48.22
N THR A 156 -19.52 15.63 47.16
CA THR A 156 -19.12 15.17 45.83
C THR A 156 -19.39 16.22 44.74
N GLU A 157 -18.50 16.25 43.74
CA GLU A 157 -18.74 16.95 42.49
C GLU A 157 -19.78 16.22 41.62
N ILE A 158 -20.19 16.83 40.52
CA ILE A 158 -21.09 16.21 39.52
C ILE A 158 -20.43 14.96 38.97
N ASP A 159 -21.17 13.86 38.85
CA ASP A 159 -20.71 12.56 38.33
C ASP A 159 -19.51 11.93 39.07
N MET A 160 -19.15 12.46 40.23
CA MET A 160 -18.17 11.82 41.10
C MET A 160 -18.88 10.81 41.99
N VAL A 161 -18.36 9.59 42.04
CA VAL A 161 -18.93 8.48 42.80
C VAL A 161 -18.08 8.13 44.02
N MET A 162 -18.73 7.73 45.10
CA MET A 162 -18.09 7.00 46.18
C MET A 162 -18.05 5.52 45.83
N SER A 163 -16.91 5.05 45.33
CA SER A 163 -16.71 3.67 44.88
C SER A 163 -16.01 2.84 45.96
N LEU A 164 -16.59 1.70 46.36
CA LEU A 164 -15.99 0.76 47.29
C LEU A 164 -14.93 -0.07 46.57
N GLN A 165 -13.66 0.21 46.84
CA GLN A 165 -12.50 -0.45 46.23
C GLN A 165 -11.57 -0.98 47.33
N ASN A 166 -11.19 -2.26 47.25
CA ASN A 166 -10.31 -2.91 48.23
C ASN A 166 -10.75 -2.68 49.71
N GLY A 167 -12.06 -2.66 49.96
CA GLY A 167 -12.65 -2.47 51.28
C GLY A 167 -12.66 -1.02 51.79
N LYS A 168 -12.33 -0.02 50.96
CA LYS A 168 -12.40 1.41 51.30
C LYS A 168 -13.17 2.18 50.23
N TYR A 169 -13.93 3.19 50.64
CA TYR A 169 -14.55 4.10 49.68
C TYR A 169 -13.50 5.08 49.15
N VAL A 170 -13.43 5.19 47.82
CA VAL A 170 -12.60 6.12 47.07
C VAL A 170 -13.53 7.02 46.26
N LEU A 171 -13.22 8.32 46.25
CA LEU A 171 -13.89 9.26 45.36
C LEU A 171 -13.23 9.19 43.98
N THR A 172 -14.02 8.90 42.95
CA THR A 172 -13.53 8.75 41.58
C THR A 172 -14.59 9.17 40.57
N TYR A 173 -14.16 9.49 39.35
CA TYR A 173 -15.02 9.69 38.18
C TYR A 173 -15.24 8.40 37.38
N ASP A 174 -14.52 7.32 37.72
CA ASP A 174 -14.69 6.01 37.08
C ASP A 174 -15.84 5.24 37.73
N ALA A 175 -17.06 5.59 37.37
CA ALA A 175 -18.26 4.87 37.77
C ALA A 175 -18.41 3.53 37.02
N SER A 176 -19.03 2.54 37.66
CA SER A 176 -19.29 1.23 37.06
C SER A 176 -20.65 0.63 37.45
N PRO A 177 -21.77 1.36 37.32
CA PRO A 177 -23.07 0.87 37.76
C PRO A 177 -23.49 -0.40 37.02
N GLY A 178 -23.83 -1.43 37.79
CA GLY A 178 -24.17 -2.78 37.33
C GLY A 178 -22.95 -3.72 37.19
N TYR A 179 -21.74 -3.24 37.46
CA TYR A 179 -20.49 -3.96 37.24
C TYR A 179 -19.56 -3.86 38.48
N PRO A 180 -18.54 -4.73 38.61
CA PRO A 180 -17.57 -4.61 39.69
C PRO A 180 -16.78 -3.30 39.63
N ASN A 181 -16.50 -2.69 40.79
CA ASN A 181 -15.62 -1.51 40.94
C ASN A 181 -14.12 -1.85 40.73
N THR A 182 -13.79 -2.53 39.63
CA THR A 182 -12.42 -2.85 39.21
C THR A 182 -12.16 -2.24 37.84
N PRO A 183 -10.90 -2.06 37.42
CA PRO A 183 -10.58 -1.56 36.07
C PRO A 183 -11.31 -2.32 34.96
N GLU A 184 -11.46 -3.65 35.10
CA GLU A 184 -12.18 -4.50 34.14
C GLU A 184 -13.69 -4.24 34.14
N GLY A 185 -14.30 -4.02 35.31
CA GLY A 185 -15.73 -3.71 35.40
C GLY A 185 -16.07 -2.29 34.92
N ILE A 186 -15.19 -1.32 35.16
CA ILE A 186 -15.27 0.03 34.57
C ILE A 186 -15.18 -0.05 33.04
N ALA A 187 -14.24 -0.84 32.51
CA ALA A 187 -14.11 -1.06 31.07
C ALA A 187 -15.34 -1.76 30.48
N ALA A 188 -15.89 -2.77 31.17
CA ALA A 188 -17.09 -3.49 30.74
C ALA A 188 -18.34 -2.59 30.74
N TYR A 189 -18.47 -1.71 31.74
CA TYR A 189 -19.51 -0.70 31.79
C TYR A 189 -19.39 0.30 30.64
N LYS A 190 -18.20 0.89 30.42
CA LYS A 190 -17.94 1.80 29.29
C LYS A 190 -18.27 1.14 27.95
N LEU A 191 -17.91 -0.15 27.78
CA LEU A 191 -18.23 -0.92 26.57
C LEU A 191 -19.74 -1.16 26.37
N SER A 192 -20.51 -1.30 27.46
CA SER A 192 -21.96 -1.46 27.39
C SER A 192 -22.71 -0.25 26.81
N LEU A 193 -22.08 0.93 26.83
CA LEU A 193 -22.67 2.19 26.37
C LEU A 193 -22.53 2.40 24.84
N THR A 194 -21.67 1.65 24.16
CA THR A 194 -21.26 1.95 22.78
C THR A 194 -22.03 1.19 21.68
N ASP A 195 -22.93 0.26 22.02
CA ASP A 195 -23.46 -0.73 21.07
C ASP A 195 -24.91 -0.42 20.60
N GLY A 196 -25.18 0.78 20.06
CA GLY A 196 -26.56 1.22 19.80
C GLY A 196 -26.89 2.16 18.64
N ALA A 197 -25.93 2.62 17.83
CA ALA A 197 -26.16 3.73 16.89
C ALA A 197 -26.28 3.30 15.41
N ASN A 198 -27.15 2.34 15.10
CA ASN A 198 -27.39 1.91 13.70
C ASN A 198 -28.57 2.64 13.03
N THR A 199 -29.02 3.78 13.57
CA THR A 199 -30.16 4.55 13.01
C THR A 199 -29.76 5.96 12.53
N LEU A 200 -29.11 6.74 13.38
CA LEU A 200 -28.42 7.98 13.00
C LEU A 200 -26.93 7.77 13.16
N VAL A 201 -26.15 8.24 12.20
CA VAL A 201 -24.69 8.13 12.21
C VAL A 201 -24.06 9.49 11.95
N ILE A 202 -22.88 9.72 12.51
CA ILE A 202 -22.00 10.79 12.06
C ILE A 202 -21.49 10.37 10.68
N SER A 203 -21.94 11.03 9.62
CA SER A 203 -21.55 10.70 8.25
C SER A 203 -20.25 11.38 7.86
N GLU A 204 -20.04 12.62 8.29
CA GLU A 204 -18.89 13.41 7.87
C GLU A 204 -18.46 14.39 8.98
N LEU A 205 -17.15 14.55 9.18
CA LEU A 205 -16.56 15.57 10.04
C LEU A 205 -15.60 16.45 9.23
N LEU A 206 -15.77 17.77 9.30
CA LEU A 206 -14.86 18.75 8.71
C LEU A 206 -14.37 19.74 9.78
N THR A 207 -13.19 19.50 10.34
CA THR A 207 -12.66 20.22 11.53
C THR A 207 -11.64 21.30 11.19
N ASN A 208 -11.38 21.52 9.91
CA ASN A 208 -10.52 22.59 9.42
C ASN A 208 -11.10 23.23 8.16
N ASN A 209 -12.34 23.69 8.28
CA ASN A 209 -13.08 24.37 7.23
C ASN A 209 -12.48 25.76 7.00
N LYS A 210 -11.85 25.98 5.84
CA LYS A 210 -11.31 27.30 5.44
C LYS A 210 -12.11 27.95 4.33
N SER A 211 -12.66 27.13 3.43
CA SER A 211 -13.35 27.59 2.23
C SER A 211 -14.47 26.66 1.74
N ALA A 212 -14.65 25.47 2.33
CA ALA A 212 -15.57 24.45 1.80
C ALA A 212 -17.05 24.87 1.92
N LEU A 213 -17.50 25.23 3.13
CA LEU A 213 -18.88 25.65 3.36
C LEU A 213 -18.96 26.69 4.50
N PRO A 214 -19.20 27.98 4.21
CA PRO A 214 -19.44 28.95 5.26
C PRO A 214 -20.89 28.88 5.76
N ASP A 215 -21.11 29.27 7.00
CA ASP A 215 -22.46 29.57 7.51
C ASP A 215 -23.03 30.85 6.86
N LYS A 216 -24.30 31.19 7.13
CA LYS A 216 -24.94 32.40 6.57
C LYS A 216 -24.26 33.72 6.95
N SER A 217 -23.40 33.75 7.97
CA SER A 217 -22.61 34.92 8.32
C SER A 217 -21.31 35.05 7.52
N GLY A 218 -20.95 34.02 6.76
CA GLY A 218 -19.70 33.91 6.03
C GLY A 218 -18.57 33.26 6.84
N ALA A 219 -18.86 32.69 8.02
CA ALA A 219 -17.85 32.07 8.87
C ALA A 219 -17.69 30.57 8.55
N PHE A 220 -16.44 30.12 8.47
CA PHE A 220 -16.10 28.71 8.23
C PHE A 220 -15.85 28.00 9.57
N SER A 221 -16.94 27.56 10.21
CA SER A 221 -16.88 26.76 11.44
C SER A 221 -16.64 25.29 11.13
N ASP A 222 -16.20 24.52 12.13
CA ASP A 222 -16.15 23.07 12.06
C ASP A 222 -17.56 22.51 11.79
N ILE A 223 -17.64 21.40 11.06
CA ILE A 223 -18.91 20.79 10.68
C ILE A 223 -18.99 19.35 11.17
N ILE A 224 -20.15 19.01 11.73
CA ILE A 224 -20.59 17.64 12.00
C ILE A 224 -21.80 17.39 11.09
N GLU A 225 -21.72 16.38 10.26
CA GLU A 225 -22.85 15.90 9.48
C GLU A 225 -23.44 14.63 10.09
N ILE A 226 -24.77 14.58 10.16
CA ILE A 226 -25.52 13.40 10.59
C ILE A 226 -26.36 12.88 9.42
N ASN A 227 -26.33 11.57 9.20
CA ASN A 227 -27.18 10.88 8.25
C ASN A 227 -28.20 9.96 8.93
N ASN A 228 -29.43 9.93 8.43
CA ASN A 228 -30.42 8.91 8.76
C ASN A 228 -30.29 7.71 7.83
N THR A 229 -29.68 6.63 8.31
CA THR A 229 -29.45 5.40 7.53
C THR A 229 -30.67 4.49 7.46
N THR A 230 -31.81 4.89 8.04
CA THR A 230 -33.02 4.06 8.11
C THR A 230 -34.03 4.41 7.00
N PRO A 231 -34.94 3.48 6.64
CA PRO A 231 -36.03 3.77 5.71
C PRO A 231 -37.21 4.53 6.37
N TYR A 232 -37.04 5.08 7.57
CA TYR A 232 -38.08 5.77 8.34
C TYR A 232 -37.61 7.15 8.77
N ASP A 233 -38.54 8.07 8.96
CA ASP A 233 -38.23 9.41 9.45
C ASP A 233 -37.92 9.36 10.96
N ILE A 234 -36.86 10.05 11.39
CA ILE A 234 -36.38 10.05 12.77
C ILE A 234 -36.48 11.46 13.35
N PRO A 235 -37.26 11.68 14.43
CA PRO A 235 -37.19 12.93 15.18
C PRO A 235 -35.87 13.01 15.95
N LEU A 236 -35.19 14.15 15.86
CA LEU A 236 -33.95 14.44 16.58
C LEU A 236 -34.19 14.81 18.06
N ASN A 237 -35.45 14.97 18.48
CA ASN A 237 -35.78 15.16 19.89
C ASN A 237 -35.28 13.98 20.75
N GLY A 238 -34.50 14.29 21.78
CA GLY A 238 -33.86 13.29 22.64
C GLY A 238 -32.49 12.80 22.13
N TRP A 239 -32.01 13.32 20.99
CA TRP A 239 -30.63 13.12 20.53
C TRP A 239 -29.74 14.27 20.94
N TYR A 240 -28.46 13.97 21.14
CA TYR A 240 -27.47 14.93 21.61
C TYR A 240 -26.15 14.79 20.86
N LEU A 241 -25.43 15.90 20.76
CA LEU A 241 -24.04 15.96 20.31
C LEU A 241 -23.09 16.35 21.44
N SER A 242 -21.86 15.87 21.37
CA SER A 242 -20.77 16.28 22.27
C SER A 242 -19.39 16.19 21.60
N ASP A 243 -18.42 16.88 22.19
CA ASP A 243 -16.98 16.76 21.91
C ASP A 243 -16.27 15.78 22.87
N LYS A 244 -17.02 15.16 23.80
CA LYS A 244 -16.48 14.34 24.89
C LYS A 244 -17.31 13.09 25.16
N THR A 245 -16.65 11.94 25.18
CA THR A 245 -17.26 10.65 25.58
C THR A 245 -17.62 10.59 27.06
N THR A 246 -17.01 11.43 27.90
CA THR A 246 -17.34 11.58 29.33
C THR A 246 -18.57 12.46 29.59
N ASN A 247 -19.08 13.15 28.56
CA ASN A 247 -20.32 13.92 28.62
C ASN A 247 -21.09 13.80 27.30
N PRO A 248 -21.63 12.61 26.97
CA PRO A 248 -22.22 12.35 25.66
C PRO A 248 -23.50 13.17 25.36
N HIS A 249 -24.17 13.71 26.38
CA HIS A 249 -25.45 14.44 26.25
C HIS A 249 -25.29 15.98 26.35
N ARG A 250 -24.20 16.55 25.82
CA ARG A 250 -23.82 17.96 25.99
C ARG A 250 -24.74 18.96 25.27
N TYR A 251 -25.05 18.74 23.99
CA TYR A 251 -25.85 19.64 23.16
C TYR A 251 -27.07 18.92 22.63
N ALA A 252 -28.25 19.26 23.15
CA ALA A 252 -29.52 18.71 22.65
C ALA A 252 -29.77 19.19 21.22
N LEU A 253 -30.04 18.24 20.31
CA LEU A 253 -30.44 18.59 18.96
C LEU A 253 -31.85 19.21 18.95
N PRO A 254 -32.11 20.18 18.06
CA PRO A 254 -33.44 20.79 17.94
C PRO A 254 -34.49 19.76 17.49
N ASP A 255 -35.76 20.03 17.82
CA ASP A 255 -36.90 19.17 17.44
C ASP A 255 -37.18 19.27 15.93
N ILE A 256 -36.37 18.55 15.16
CA ILE A 256 -36.42 18.43 13.70
C ILE A 256 -36.60 16.95 13.38
N THR A 257 -37.40 16.66 12.36
CA THR A 257 -37.51 15.31 11.80
C THR A 257 -36.57 15.17 10.62
N LEU A 258 -35.61 14.24 10.71
CA LEU A 258 -34.71 13.88 9.62
C LEU A 258 -35.34 12.73 8.82
N ASN A 259 -35.69 12.95 7.56
CA ASN A 259 -36.36 11.95 6.73
C ASN A 259 -35.45 10.77 6.41
N ALA A 260 -36.03 9.66 5.94
CA ALA A 260 -35.28 8.49 5.50
C ALA A 260 -34.18 8.85 4.48
N GLY A 261 -32.92 8.51 4.78
CA GLY A 261 -31.75 8.79 3.93
C GLY A 261 -31.24 10.24 3.94
N GLU A 262 -31.89 11.15 4.68
CA GLU A 262 -31.55 12.57 4.68
C GLU A 262 -30.29 12.86 5.52
N TYR A 263 -29.56 13.90 5.11
CA TYR A 263 -28.37 14.42 5.78
C TYR A 263 -28.69 15.77 6.43
N ILE A 264 -28.06 16.06 7.57
CA ILE A 264 -28.17 17.37 8.22
C ILE A 264 -26.80 17.89 8.65
N ILE A 265 -26.56 19.16 8.33
CA ILE A 265 -25.31 19.86 8.62
C ILE A 265 -25.44 20.64 9.92
N ILE A 266 -24.46 20.47 10.81
CA ILE A 266 -24.41 21.13 12.11
C ILE A 266 -23.05 21.80 12.26
N TYR A 267 -23.05 23.12 12.47
CA TYR A 267 -21.82 23.90 12.68
C TYR A 267 -21.39 23.80 14.15
N ALA A 268 -20.26 23.15 14.42
CA ALA A 268 -19.59 23.15 15.72
C ALA A 268 -18.87 24.49 15.94
N SER A 269 -19.66 25.54 16.10
CA SER A 269 -19.22 26.94 16.19
C SER A 269 -19.01 27.44 17.62
N GLY A 270 -19.54 26.72 18.62
CA GLY A 270 -19.55 27.14 20.02
C GLY A 270 -20.74 28.02 20.42
N GLU A 271 -21.65 28.34 19.50
CA GLU A 271 -22.72 29.30 19.76
C GLU A 271 -23.98 28.70 20.42
N GLY A 272 -24.22 27.39 20.24
CA GLY A 272 -25.32 26.69 20.91
C GLY A 272 -26.72 27.17 20.53
N LYS A 273 -26.96 27.53 19.26
CA LYS A 273 -28.23 28.12 18.79
C LYS A 273 -28.76 27.42 17.55
N TYR A 274 -30.08 27.38 17.39
CA TYR A 274 -30.74 27.02 16.13
C TYR A 274 -31.47 28.26 15.60
N LYS A 275 -31.06 28.76 14.43
CA LYS A 275 -31.64 29.99 13.86
C LYS A 275 -31.59 29.95 12.34
N ASP A 276 -32.66 30.42 11.70
CA ASP A 276 -32.79 30.53 10.24
C ASP A 276 -32.49 29.22 9.50
N GLY A 277 -32.73 28.06 10.13
CA GLY A 277 -32.49 26.73 9.56
C GLY A 277 -31.06 26.20 9.73
N GLU A 278 -30.14 26.95 10.36
CA GLU A 278 -28.79 26.47 10.68
C GLU A 278 -28.69 26.06 12.15
N ILE A 279 -28.08 24.89 12.40
CA ILE A 279 -27.83 24.36 13.74
C ILE A 279 -26.39 24.66 14.11
N HIS A 280 -26.19 25.36 15.23
CA HIS A 280 -24.89 25.69 15.78
C HIS A 280 -24.71 25.00 17.13
N ALA A 281 -23.81 24.01 17.22
CA ALA A 281 -23.52 23.32 18.47
C ALA A 281 -22.86 24.24 19.50
N SER A 282 -22.99 23.92 20.79
CA SER A 282 -22.43 24.69 21.91
C SER A 282 -20.94 24.43 22.17
N PHE A 283 -20.24 23.86 21.18
CA PHE A 283 -18.83 23.51 21.23
C PHE A 283 -18.18 23.61 19.85
N LYS A 284 -16.85 23.54 19.84
CA LYS A 284 -15.99 23.42 18.66
C LYS A 284 -15.24 22.09 18.73
N LEU A 285 -14.64 21.63 17.63
CA LEU A 285 -13.88 20.39 17.61
C LEU A 285 -12.38 20.68 17.61
N SER A 286 -11.61 19.80 18.24
CA SER A 286 -10.15 19.85 18.21
C SER A 286 -9.59 18.45 17.90
N THR A 287 -8.43 18.40 17.25
CA THR A 287 -7.71 17.13 17.01
C THR A 287 -7.47 16.37 18.32
N GLY A 288 -7.77 15.07 18.32
CA GLY A 288 -7.67 14.20 19.49
C GLY A 288 -8.88 14.23 20.43
N GLU A 289 -9.89 15.05 20.16
CA GLU A 289 -11.21 14.96 20.81
C GLU A 289 -12.11 13.96 20.07
N HIS A 290 -13.34 13.75 20.56
CA HIS A 290 -14.31 12.88 19.89
C HIS A 290 -15.56 13.66 19.50
N ALA A 291 -16.02 13.54 18.26
CA ALA A 291 -17.40 13.88 17.93
C ALA A 291 -18.32 12.73 18.39
N VAL A 292 -19.27 13.03 19.27
CA VAL A 292 -20.16 12.05 19.91
C VAL A 292 -21.60 12.31 19.49
N LEU A 293 -22.32 11.25 19.11
CA LEU A 293 -23.75 11.25 18.85
C LEU A 293 -24.46 10.32 19.83
N ALA A 294 -25.24 10.89 20.74
CA ALA A 294 -25.93 10.15 21.79
C ALA A 294 -27.43 10.08 21.56
N GLY A 295 -27.99 8.88 21.71
CA GLY A 295 -29.42 8.61 21.56
C GLY A 295 -30.20 8.73 22.87
N PRO A 296 -31.55 8.67 22.78
CA PRO A 296 -32.45 8.81 23.93
C PRO A 296 -32.40 7.63 24.92
N ASN A 297 -31.75 6.53 24.56
CA ASN A 297 -31.57 5.33 25.41
C ASN A 297 -30.26 5.35 26.21
N GLY A 298 -29.53 6.46 26.20
CA GLY A 298 -28.24 6.61 26.89
C GLY A 298 -27.04 5.98 26.14
N LYS A 299 -27.26 5.29 25.02
CA LYS A 299 -26.18 4.79 24.17
C LYS A 299 -25.69 5.88 23.23
N TYR A 300 -24.41 5.83 22.86
CA TYR A 300 -23.82 6.78 21.92
C TYR A 300 -22.84 6.11 20.96
N SER A 301 -22.58 6.75 19.83
CA SER A 301 -21.42 6.50 18.97
C SER A 301 -20.45 7.68 19.05
N SER A 302 -19.19 7.43 18.76
CA SER A 302 -18.16 8.47 18.74
C SER A 302 -17.15 8.24 17.63
N VAL A 303 -16.65 9.33 17.06
CA VAL A 303 -15.60 9.36 16.06
C VAL A 303 -14.47 10.20 16.62
N GLU A 304 -13.25 9.66 16.66
CA GLU A 304 -12.06 10.44 17.03
C GLU A 304 -11.76 11.47 15.94
N VAL A 305 -11.52 12.72 16.36
CA VAL A 305 -11.21 13.81 15.44
C VAL A 305 -9.73 13.73 15.06
N GLU A 306 -9.47 13.41 13.79
CA GLU A 306 -8.12 13.41 13.23
C GLU A 306 -7.72 14.77 12.65
N ASP A 307 -6.40 15.01 12.54
CA ASP A 307 -5.88 16.08 11.69
C ASP A 307 -6.01 15.66 10.21
N CYS A 308 -6.89 16.35 9.49
CA CYS A 308 -7.19 16.06 8.09
C CYS A 308 -6.52 17.05 7.13
N GLY A 309 -5.96 18.17 7.60
CA GLY A 309 -5.56 19.30 6.76
C GLY A 309 -6.72 20.23 6.38
N ASP A 310 -6.41 21.34 5.70
CA ASP A 310 -7.42 22.35 5.31
C ASP A 310 -8.45 21.76 4.32
N ASN A 311 -9.74 21.94 4.61
CA ASN A 311 -10.86 21.53 3.74
C ASN A 311 -10.90 20.02 3.39
N VAL A 312 -10.36 19.15 4.24
CA VAL A 312 -10.47 17.69 4.09
C VAL A 312 -11.39 17.15 5.17
N SER A 313 -12.34 16.33 4.75
CA SER A 313 -13.32 15.70 5.64
C SER A 313 -12.89 14.29 6.04
N LEU A 314 -13.29 13.90 7.24
CA LEU A 314 -13.24 12.52 7.71
C LEU A 314 -14.64 11.90 7.49
N CYS A 315 -14.76 11.09 6.45
CA CYS A 315 -16.05 10.60 5.96
C CYS A 315 -16.26 9.12 6.28
N ARG A 316 -17.46 8.78 6.74
CA ARG A 316 -17.91 7.40 7.00
C ARG A 316 -18.19 6.67 5.68
N VAL A 317 -17.41 5.63 5.37
CA VAL A 317 -17.56 4.80 4.16
C VAL A 317 -17.68 3.33 4.52
N ILE A 318 -18.23 2.53 3.60
CA ILE A 318 -18.28 1.06 3.70
C ILE A 318 -17.21 0.51 2.77
N ASP A 319 -16.24 -0.23 3.31
CA ASP A 319 -15.17 -0.88 2.54
C ASP A 319 -15.65 -2.12 1.78
N ASP A 320 -14.83 -2.62 0.85
CA ASP A 320 -15.15 -3.79 0.00
C ASP A 320 -15.47 -5.07 0.80
N ASP A 321 -14.96 -5.18 2.01
CA ASP A 321 -15.23 -6.28 2.94
C ASP A 321 -16.51 -6.09 3.78
N GLY A 322 -17.22 -4.98 3.57
CA GLY A 322 -18.44 -4.59 4.28
C GLY A 322 -18.19 -3.91 5.63
N SER A 323 -16.94 -3.63 6.01
CA SER A 323 -16.61 -2.90 7.23
C SER A 323 -16.89 -1.40 7.09
N VAL A 324 -17.31 -0.76 8.18
CA VAL A 324 -17.49 0.70 8.23
C VAL A 324 -16.19 1.33 8.72
N VAL A 325 -15.60 2.19 7.90
CA VAL A 325 -14.37 2.91 8.23
C VAL A 325 -14.56 4.40 7.98
N TYR A 326 -13.73 5.23 8.62
CA TYR A 326 -13.65 6.65 8.30
C TYR A 326 -12.42 6.90 7.43
N LYS A 327 -12.58 7.57 6.29
CA LYS A 327 -11.48 7.90 5.37
C LYS A 327 -11.40 9.41 5.16
N LYS A 328 -10.17 9.89 4.96
CA LYS A 328 -9.90 11.28 4.57
C LYS A 328 -10.23 11.45 3.10
N MET A 329 -11.13 12.36 2.78
CA MET A 329 -11.52 12.67 1.40
C MET A 329 -11.97 14.14 1.28
N SER A 330 -12.11 14.64 0.05
CA SER A 330 -12.73 15.95 -0.16
C SER A 330 -14.17 15.95 0.37
N PRO A 331 -14.69 17.10 0.83
CA PRO A 331 -16.00 17.14 1.46
C PRO A 331 -17.13 16.70 0.52
N SER A 332 -18.12 16.00 1.09
CA SER A 332 -19.33 15.53 0.41
C SER A 332 -20.60 16.02 1.10
N LEU A 333 -20.50 17.14 1.83
CA LEU A 333 -21.56 17.67 2.70
C LEU A 333 -22.93 17.79 2.01
N GLY A 334 -23.93 17.11 2.56
CA GLY A 334 -25.30 17.02 2.08
C GLY A 334 -25.54 15.89 1.09
N PHE A 335 -24.51 15.11 0.75
CA PHE A 335 -24.53 14.03 -0.24
C PHE A 335 -23.95 12.73 0.33
N GLU A 336 -24.04 11.64 -0.44
CA GLU A 336 -23.44 10.38 -0.04
C GLU A 336 -21.91 10.46 -0.08
N ASN A 337 -21.21 9.80 0.85
CA ASN A 337 -19.74 9.77 0.93
C ASN A 337 -19.12 8.88 -0.16
N THR A 338 -19.41 9.20 -1.42
CA THR A 338 -18.92 8.55 -2.64
C THR A 338 -18.25 9.60 -3.51
N GLU A 339 -17.52 9.15 -4.53
CA GLU A 339 -16.93 10.06 -5.52
C GLU A 339 -18.01 10.97 -6.16
N ASP A 340 -19.16 10.39 -6.51
CA ASP A 340 -20.31 11.13 -7.07
C ASP A 340 -20.84 12.19 -6.09
N GLY A 341 -20.90 11.90 -4.79
CA GLY A 341 -21.34 12.87 -3.79
C GLY A 341 -20.32 13.99 -3.55
N MET A 342 -19.03 13.72 -3.64
CA MET A 342 -17.98 14.75 -3.63
C MET A 342 -18.15 15.70 -4.83
N TYR A 343 -18.38 15.15 -6.03
CA TYR A 343 -18.64 15.96 -7.22
C TYR A 343 -19.93 16.78 -7.09
N ALA A 344 -21.00 16.17 -6.59
CA ALA A 344 -22.28 16.87 -6.37
C ALA A 344 -22.15 18.01 -5.35
N PHE A 345 -21.38 17.81 -4.28
CA PHE A 345 -21.06 18.88 -3.33
C PHE A 345 -20.28 20.00 -4.02
N ALA A 346 -19.19 19.68 -4.73
CA ALA A 346 -18.38 20.68 -5.41
C ALA A 346 -19.19 21.47 -6.46
N ASP A 347 -20.01 20.80 -7.27
CA ASP A 347 -20.90 21.42 -8.27
C ASP A 347 -21.91 22.37 -7.63
N SER A 348 -22.45 22.02 -6.45
CA SER A 348 -23.35 22.90 -5.69
C SER A 348 -22.70 24.23 -5.27
N ARG A 349 -21.38 24.35 -5.38
CA ARG A 349 -20.59 25.56 -5.07
C ARG A 349 -20.25 26.41 -6.31
N ILE A 350 -20.69 26.05 -7.51
CA ILE A 350 -20.41 26.77 -8.77
C ILE A 350 -21.66 27.52 -9.25
N ASP A 351 -21.50 28.75 -9.77
CA ASP A 351 -22.58 29.46 -10.50
C ASP A 351 -22.39 29.31 -12.02
N HIS A 352 -23.13 28.37 -12.62
CA HIS A 352 -23.05 28.02 -14.04
C HIS A 352 -23.55 29.09 -15.04
N ASN A 353 -23.84 30.32 -14.60
CA ASN A 353 -24.28 31.42 -15.48
C ASN A 353 -23.15 32.41 -15.82
N ALA A 354 -22.01 31.88 -16.30
CA ALA A 354 -20.84 32.67 -16.68
C ALA A 354 -20.89 33.10 -18.16
N ALA A 355 -20.54 34.36 -18.45
CA ALA A 355 -20.45 34.86 -19.84
C ALA A 355 -19.07 34.60 -20.47
N LEU A 356 -18.03 34.48 -19.63
CA LEU A 356 -16.70 33.99 -19.98
C LEU A 356 -16.49 32.65 -19.28
N VAL A 357 -15.85 31.71 -19.96
CA VAL A 357 -15.49 30.39 -19.42
C VAL A 357 -14.05 30.08 -19.79
N ILE A 358 -13.38 29.28 -18.97
CA ILE A 358 -12.07 28.74 -19.28
C ILE A 358 -12.29 27.66 -20.35
N THR A 359 -11.70 27.84 -21.53
CA THR A 359 -11.91 26.94 -22.67
C THR A 359 -10.74 26.02 -22.96
N GLU A 360 -9.53 26.37 -22.56
CA GLU A 360 -8.38 25.49 -22.73
C GLU A 360 -7.34 25.74 -21.63
N VAL A 361 -6.77 24.68 -21.03
CA VAL A 361 -5.65 24.77 -20.08
C VAL A 361 -4.60 23.75 -20.49
N LEU A 362 -3.39 24.23 -20.73
CA LEU A 362 -2.24 23.41 -21.09
C LEU A 362 -1.08 23.69 -20.13
N LEU A 363 -0.80 22.72 -19.25
CA LEU A 363 0.34 22.78 -18.33
C LEU A 363 1.63 22.40 -19.04
N ASP A 364 2.75 23.00 -18.63
CA ASP A 364 4.09 22.75 -19.20
C ASP A 364 4.11 22.88 -20.74
N THR A 365 3.74 24.04 -21.29
CA THR A 365 3.80 24.24 -22.75
C THR A 365 5.23 24.13 -23.28
N ASP A 366 5.42 23.33 -24.34
CA ASP A 366 6.68 23.30 -25.07
C ASP A 366 7.04 24.73 -25.55
N GLU A 367 8.32 25.10 -25.46
CA GLU A 367 8.89 26.43 -25.76
C GLU A 367 8.37 27.10 -27.06
N LEU A 368 7.88 26.31 -28.01
CA LEU A 368 7.47 26.71 -29.35
C LEU A 368 6.11 27.40 -29.41
N ALA A 369 5.21 27.17 -28.46
CA ALA A 369 3.86 27.75 -28.54
C ALA A 369 3.87 29.27 -28.27
N TYR A 370 4.71 29.76 -27.36
CA TYR A 370 4.69 31.17 -26.92
C TYR A 370 6.05 31.80 -26.61
N GLY A 371 7.14 31.37 -27.28
CA GLY A 371 8.39 32.14 -27.34
C GLY A 371 9.39 31.89 -26.22
N GLY A 372 9.67 30.63 -25.92
CA GLY A 372 10.93 30.22 -25.29
C GLY A 372 10.91 30.02 -23.77
N ALA A 373 9.76 29.71 -23.16
CA ALA A 373 9.73 29.17 -21.80
C ALA A 373 8.64 28.10 -21.64
N LEU A 374 8.93 27.09 -20.83
CA LEU A 374 7.98 26.09 -20.34
C LEU A 374 6.95 26.81 -19.45
N ASN A 375 5.83 27.26 -20.03
CA ASN A 375 4.84 28.03 -19.29
C ASN A 375 3.49 27.32 -19.26
N ASP A 376 2.67 27.58 -18.25
CA ASP A 376 1.28 27.14 -18.28
C ASP A 376 0.47 28.10 -19.13
N VAL A 377 -0.41 27.61 -19.99
CA VAL A 377 -1.23 28.44 -20.87
C VAL A 377 -2.71 28.21 -20.58
N ILE A 378 -3.45 29.31 -20.46
CA ILE A 378 -4.86 29.35 -20.14
C ILE A 378 -5.58 30.13 -21.24
N GLU A 379 -6.63 29.55 -21.80
CA GLU A 379 -7.52 30.19 -22.74
C GLU A 379 -8.88 30.47 -22.08
N ILE A 380 -9.39 31.69 -22.24
CA ILE A 380 -10.73 32.10 -21.79
C ILE A 380 -11.51 32.60 -23.00
N THR A 381 -12.74 32.11 -23.19
CA THR A 381 -13.59 32.48 -24.32
C THR A 381 -14.89 33.12 -23.87
N ASN A 382 -15.35 34.12 -24.63
CA ASN A 382 -16.71 34.61 -24.50
C ASN A 382 -17.71 33.65 -25.18
N VAL A 383 -18.46 32.90 -24.36
CA VAL A 383 -19.47 31.94 -24.80
C VAL A 383 -20.88 32.53 -24.84
N SER A 384 -21.04 33.79 -24.46
CA SER A 384 -22.33 34.48 -24.52
C SER A 384 -22.67 34.94 -25.95
N SER A 385 -23.93 35.32 -26.17
CA SER A 385 -24.40 35.86 -27.45
C SER A 385 -24.09 37.35 -27.67
N GLY A 386 -23.49 38.02 -26.69
CA GLY A 386 -23.16 39.45 -26.72
C GLY A 386 -21.69 39.73 -26.45
N GLU A 387 -21.27 40.99 -26.59
CA GLU A 387 -19.92 41.43 -26.21
C GLU A 387 -19.79 41.45 -24.69
N VAL A 388 -18.67 40.95 -24.16
CA VAL A 388 -18.39 40.88 -22.71
C VAL A 388 -17.10 41.62 -22.39
N SER A 389 -17.11 42.40 -21.31
CA SER A 389 -15.91 43.03 -20.78
C SER A 389 -15.29 42.21 -19.66
N THR A 390 -13.96 42.09 -19.67
CA THR A 390 -13.17 41.42 -18.63
C THR A 390 -12.82 42.33 -17.44
N ALA A 391 -13.30 43.58 -17.40
CA ALA A 391 -12.87 44.62 -16.44
C ALA A 391 -13.05 44.26 -14.95
N ASP A 392 -14.02 43.40 -14.63
CA ASP A 392 -14.34 42.97 -13.26
C ASP A 392 -14.12 41.47 -13.03
N TRP A 393 -13.35 40.83 -13.92
CA TRP A 393 -13.06 39.39 -13.85
C TRP A 393 -11.70 39.13 -13.20
N PHE A 394 -11.65 38.07 -12.39
CA PHE A 394 -10.46 37.66 -11.67
C PHE A 394 -10.18 36.17 -11.85
N MET A 395 -8.91 35.81 -11.82
CA MET A 395 -8.44 34.43 -11.78
C MET A 395 -7.67 34.17 -10.50
N SER A 396 -7.72 32.94 -10.02
CA SER A 396 -6.87 32.45 -8.93
C SER A 396 -6.59 30.96 -9.11
N ASP A 397 -5.41 30.53 -8.70
CA ASP A 397 -5.02 29.14 -8.43
C ASP A 397 -5.31 28.72 -6.96
N ASP A 398 -5.79 29.68 -6.14
CA ASP A 398 -6.07 29.52 -4.72
C ASP A 398 -7.46 30.07 -4.39
N ILE A 399 -8.38 29.18 -4.04
CA ILE A 399 -9.77 29.51 -3.65
C ILE A 399 -9.81 30.48 -2.45
N ASN A 400 -8.81 30.46 -1.57
CA ASN A 400 -8.74 31.36 -0.42
C ASN A 400 -8.34 32.79 -0.81
N ARG A 401 -7.93 32.99 -2.06
CA ARG A 401 -7.52 34.27 -2.64
C ARG A 401 -8.27 34.54 -3.95
N PRO A 402 -9.62 34.62 -3.93
CA PRO A 402 -10.44 34.63 -5.15
C PRO A 402 -10.17 35.82 -6.11
N TYR A 403 -9.47 36.85 -5.64
CA TYR A 403 -9.14 38.05 -6.42
C TYR A 403 -7.63 38.19 -6.66
N LYS A 404 -6.90 37.06 -6.78
CA LYS A 404 -5.42 37.02 -6.89
C LYS A 404 -4.88 37.69 -8.15
N TYR A 405 -5.49 37.45 -9.31
CA TYR A 405 -5.10 38.05 -10.58
C TYR A 405 -6.32 38.72 -11.23
N LYS A 406 -6.20 40.00 -11.56
CA LYS A 406 -7.24 40.74 -12.29
C LYS A 406 -6.96 40.64 -13.79
N LEU A 407 -7.98 40.24 -14.57
CA LEU A 407 -7.84 40.22 -16.03
C LEU A 407 -7.61 41.63 -16.60
N PRO A 408 -6.82 41.78 -17.68
CA PRO A 408 -6.72 43.05 -18.39
C PRO A 408 -8.07 43.46 -18.97
N GLU A 409 -8.34 44.75 -19.07
CA GLU A 409 -9.60 45.27 -19.61
C GLU A 409 -9.65 45.08 -21.13
N LEU A 410 -10.43 44.07 -21.56
CA LEU A 410 -10.66 43.69 -22.95
C LEU A 410 -12.16 43.63 -23.21
N LYS A 411 -12.53 43.72 -24.49
CA LYS A 411 -13.90 43.55 -24.98
C LYS A 411 -13.91 42.40 -25.97
N LEU A 412 -14.49 41.28 -25.54
CA LEU A 412 -14.51 40.05 -26.33
C LEU A 412 -15.87 39.91 -27.01
N LYS A 413 -15.88 39.72 -28.33
CA LYS A 413 -17.07 39.36 -29.10
C LYS A 413 -17.46 37.90 -28.86
N PRO A 414 -18.69 37.48 -29.21
CA PRO A 414 -19.06 36.07 -29.15
C PRO A 414 -18.06 35.17 -29.89
N GLY A 415 -17.50 34.19 -29.19
CA GLY A 415 -16.50 33.25 -29.70
C GLY A 415 -15.06 33.75 -29.76
N GLU A 416 -14.79 35.00 -29.34
CA GLU A 416 -13.43 35.52 -29.22
C GLU A 416 -12.78 35.02 -27.91
N CYS A 417 -11.52 34.60 -28.01
CA CYS A 417 -10.75 34.09 -26.87
C CYS A 417 -9.56 34.99 -26.52
N ILE A 418 -9.07 34.85 -25.29
CA ILE A 418 -7.82 35.41 -24.81
C ILE A 418 -6.92 34.29 -24.33
N VAL A 419 -5.63 34.42 -24.63
CA VAL A 419 -4.60 33.47 -24.19
C VAL A 419 -3.72 34.13 -23.13
N ILE A 420 -3.55 33.45 -22.01
CA ILE A 420 -2.87 33.93 -20.81
C ILE A 420 -1.77 32.92 -20.44
N ILE A 421 -0.58 33.42 -20.16
CA ILE A 421 0.59 32.65 -19.76
C ILE A 421 0.70 32.71 -18.23
N ALA A 422 0.57 31.59 -17.53
CA ALA A 422 0.74 31.50 -16.08
C ALA A 422 2.19 31.14 -15.74
N ASP A 423 3.06 32.15 -15.69
CA ASP A 423 4.50 31.99 -15.42
C ASP A 423 5.00 32.81 -14.21
N GLY A 424 4.09 33.48 -13.49
CA GLY A 424 4.43 34.36 -12.37
C GLY A 424 4.89 35.77 -12.75
N GLY A 425 4.89 36.16 -14.03
CA GLY A 425 5.43 37.44 -14.51
C GLY A 425 4.55 38.68 -14.22
N ASN A 426 3.22 38.54 -14.20
CA ASN A 426 2.24 39.61 -13.96
C ASN A 426 2.18 40.76 -15.01
N ASN A 427 2.35 40.46 -16.29
CA ASN A 427 2.20 41.44 -17.38
C ASN A 427 0.74 41.50 -17.90
N THR A 428 0.14 42.68 -17.90
CA THR A 428 -1.23 42.91 -18.41
C THR A 428 -1.27 43.66 -19.75
N ASP A 429 -0.12 44.06 -20.31
CA ASP A 429 -0.03 44.92 -21.50
C ASP A 429 0.74 44.20 -22.66
N GLY A 430 0.18 44.23 -23.88
CA GLY A 430 0.79 43.69 -25.11
C GLY A 430 0.13 42.43 -25.67
N ASP A 431 0.72 41.83 -26.71
CA ASP A 431 0.19 40.64 -27.42
C ASP A 431 0.26 39.34 -26.59
N LYS A 432 0.94 39.36 -25.43
CA LYS A 432 1.09 38.22 -24.51
C LYS A 432 0.75 38.67 -23.09
N ILE A 433 -0.30 38.09 -22.50
CA ILE A 433 -0.78 38.37 -21.15
C ILE A 433 -0.14 37.35 -20.21
N HIS A 434 0.47 37.80 -19.10
CA HIS A 434 1.12 36.94 -18.12
C HIS A 434 0.45 37.06 -16.75
N ALA A 435 0.02 35.94 -16.18
CA ALA A 435 -0.55 35.88 -14.83
C ALA A 435 0.55 35.95 -13.75
N ASN A 436 0.18 36.33 -12.53
CA ASN A 436 1.09 36.44 -11.39
C ASN A 436 1.23 35.12 -10.59
N PHE A 437 0.88 34.01 -11.23
CA PHE A 437 0.98 32.66 -10.70
C PHE A 437 1.35 31.68 -11.83
N SER A 438 1.77 30.49 -11.44
CA SER A 438 1.96 29.31 -12.29
C SER A 438 1.04 28.20 -11.79
N LEU A 439 0.81 27.18 -12.60
CA LEU A 439 -0.04 26.03 -12.26
C LEU A 439 0.79 24.75 -12.16
N SER A 440 0.40 23.88 -11.24
CA SER A 440 0.94 22.52 -11.09
C SER A 440 -0.12 21.48 -11.44
N GLN A 441 0.31 20.25 -11.67
CA GLN A 441 -0.63 19.14 -11.86
C GLN A 441 -1.56 19.00 -10.66
N GLY A 442 -2.87 18.94 -10.92
CA GLY A 442 -3.91 18.82 -9.90
C GLY A 442 -4.25 20.14 -9.21
N GLU A 443 -3.52 21.23 -9.46
CA GLU A 443 -3.94 22.56 -9.01
C GLU A 443 -5.22 22.98 -9.74
N THR A 444 -6.02 23.77 -9.04
CA THR A 444 -7.33 24.18 -9.51
C THR A 444 -7.32 25.64 -9.87
N LEU A 445 -7.71 25.94 -11.09
CA LEU A 445 -7.90 27.29 -11.60
C LEU A 445 -9.35 27.71 -11.42
N TYR A 446 -9.53 28.90 -10.88
CA TYR A 446 -10.83 29.48 -10.57
C TYR A 446 -11.03 30.80 -11.33
N LEU A 447 -12.25 31.03 -11.80
CA LEU A 447 -12.69 32.28 -12.41
C LEU A 447 -13.78 32.95 -11.56
N PHE A 448 -13.65 34.25 -11.26
CA PHE A 448 -14.53 34.96 -10.31
C PHE A 448 -15.07 36.30 -10.83
N THR A 449 -16.20 36.71 -10.26
CA THR A 449 -16.72 38.10 -10.29
C THR A 449 -17.14 38.55 -8.87
N PRO A 450 -16.98 39.84 -8.49
CA PRO A 450 -17.30 40.30 -7.13
C PRO A 450 -18.79 40.32 -6.74
N ASP A 451 -19.71 40.28 -7.70
CA ASP A 451 -21.14 40.59 -7.51
C ASP A 451 -22.05 39.37 -7.33
N LYS A 452 -21.56 38.15 -7.60
CA LYS A 452 -22.37 36.92 -7.56
C LYS A 452 -22.03 36.03 -6.37
N LYS A 453 -22.77 36.22 -5.27
CA LYS A 453 -22.84 35.36 -4.07
C LYS A 453 -21.50 35.02 -3.39
N GLN A 454 -21.07 35.88 -2.47
CA GLN A 454 -20.15 35.52 -1.36
C GLN A 454 -18.84 34.82 -1.78
N GLY A 455 -18.31 35.08 -2.97
CA GLY A 455 -17.01 34.55 -3.40
C GLY A 455 -17.03 33.13 -3.99
N LEU A 456 -18.19 32.63 -4.45
CA LEU A 456 -18.24 31.38 -5.22
C LEU A 456 -17.60 31.56 -6.60
N PRO A 457 -16.82 30.58 -7.10
CA PRO A 457 -16.28 30.61 -8.45
C PRO A 457 -17.39 30.43 -9.51
N LEU A 458 -17.20 31.10 -10.65
CA LEU A 458 -18.03 30.97 -11.85
C LEU A 458 -17.62 29.77 -12.72
N ASP A 459 -16.34 29.39 -12.64
CA ASP A 459 -15.77 28.26 -13.37
C ASP A 459 -14.59 27.68 -12.57
N ILE A 460 -14.42 26.36 -12.63
CA ILE A 460 -13.41 25.62 -11.86
C ILE A 460 -12.79 24.53 -12.72
N ILE A 461 -11.50 24.66 -13.04
CA ILE A 461 -10.76 23.67 -13.82
C ILE A 461 -9.62 23.08 -12.99
N SER A 462 -9.59 21.77 -12.80
CA SER A 462 -8.40 21.08 -12.29
C SER A 462 -7.44 20.84 -13.45
N ALA A 463 -6.25 21.39 -13.36
CA ALA A 463 -5.27 21.34 -14.43
C ALA A 463 -4.53 19.99 -14.43
N GLY A 464 -4.55 19.29 -15.56
CA GLY A 464 -3.86 18.00 -15.75
C GLY A 464 -2.53 18.17 -16.50
N ARG A 465 -1.57 17.27 -16.28
CA ARG A 465 -0.33 17.20 -17.07
C ARG A 465 -0.53 16.38 -18.35
N GLY A 466 0.13 16.80 -19.43
CA GLY A 466 0.38 15.99 -20.64
C GLY A 466 -0.74 15.96 -21.68
N ASN A 467 -1.94 16.46 -21.35
CA ASN A 467 -3.06 16.65 -22.27
C ASN A 467 -3.61 18.06 -22.06
N SER A 468 -4.06 18.69 -23.14
CA SER A 468 -4.74 19.96 -23.04
C SER A 468 -6.15 19.73 -22.50
N TRP A 469 -6.49 20.31 -21.35
CA TRP A 469 -7.89 20.33 -20.92
C TRP A 469 -8.64 21.29 -21.83
N GLN A 470 -9.73 20.85 -22.46
CA GLN A 470 -10.50 21.62 -23.44
C GLN A 470 -12.00 21.61 -23.09
N TYR A 471 -12.67 22.73 -23.27
CA TYR A 471 -14.12 22.83 -23.11
C TYR A 471 -14.83 22.55 -24.44
N GLY A 472 -15.71 21.53 -24.44
CA GLY A 472 -16.55 21.13 -25.57
C GLY A 472 -17.93 21.81 -25.58
N THR A 473 -18.91 21.24 -26.28
CA THR A 473 -20.28 21.81 -26.37
C THR A 473 -21.07 21.72 -25.06
N ASP A 474 -20.78 20.72 -24.21
CA ASP A 474 -21.58 20.42 -23.01
C ASP A 474 -20.74 20.18 -21.74
N SER A 475 -19.43 19.91 -21.86
CA SER A 475 -18.52 19.72 -20.73
C SER A 475 -17.04 19.86 -21.14
N GLY A 476 -16.15 20.01 -20.14
CA GLY A 476 -14.71 19.86 -20.31
C GLY A 476 -14.29 18.41 -20.62
N TYR A 477 -13.21 18.24 -21.35
CA TYR A 477 -12.56 16.95 -21.61
C TYR A 477 -11.04 17.12 -21.77
N LEU A 478 -10.26 16.09 -21.43
CA LEU A 478 -8.83 16.08 -21.72
C LEU A 478 -8.61 15.72 -23.19
N ALA A 479 -8.06 16.64 -23.96
CA ALA A 479 -7.66 16.44 -25.35
C ALA A 479 -6.18 16.03 -25.41
N ALA A 480 -5.89 14.98 -26.17
CA ALA A 480 -4.52 14.52 -26.41
C ALA A 480 -3.64 15.54 -27.16
N LYS A 481 -4.26 16.56 -27.77
CA LYS A 481 -3.60 17.55 -28.61
C LYS A 481 -4.20 18.94 -28.35
N PRO A 482 -3.38 19.97 -28.13
CA PRO A 482 -3.86 21.33 -27.89
C PRO A 482 -4.39 22.01 -29.16
N SER A 483 -5.15 23.08 -28.96
CA SER A 483 -5.70 23.96 -30.00
C SER A 483 -5.63 25.44 -29.62
N ILE A 484 -4.70 25.83 -28.75
CA ILE A 484 -4.61 27.17 -28.16
C ILE A 484 -4.72 28.28 -29.22
N GLY A 485 -5.68 29.20 -29.05
CA GLY A 485 -5.93 30.30 -29.98
C GLY A 485 -6.74 29.92 -31.22
N PHE A 486 -7.20 28.66 -31.31
CA PHE A 486 -8.03 28.11 -32.37
C PHE A 486 -9.24 27.38 -31.78
N THR A 487 -10.20 26.98 -32.61
CA THR A 487 -11.39 26.27 -32.12
C THR A 487 -11.05 24.87 -31.57
N ASN A 488 -11.61 24.49 -30.41
CA ASN A 488 -11.45 23.18 -29.74
C ASN A 488 -12.08 21.97 -30.47
N ASN A 489 -11.72 21.79 -31.74
CA ASN A 489 -12.15 20.69 -32.60
C ASN A 489 -10.97 20.23 -33.48
N SER A 490 -11.19 19.19 -34.30
CA SER A 490 -10.14 18.64 -35.17
C SER A 490 -9.52 19.65 -36.13
N THR A 491 -10.29 20.64 -36.59
CA THR A 491 -9.81 21.68 -37.50
C THR A 491 -8.87 22.64 -36.79
N GLY A 492 -9.27 23.16 -35.62
CA GLY A 492 -8.41 24.09 -34.88
C GLY A 492 -7.14 23.43 -34.34
N ARG A 493 -7.18 22.13 -33.98
CA ARG A 493 -5.96 21.37 -33.65
C ARG A 493 -4.99 21.29 -34.83
N ALA A 494 -5.48 20.97 -36.04
CA ALA A 494 -4.63 20.91 -37.22
C ALA A 494 -4.06 22.30 -37.60
N GLU A 495 -4.82 23.38 -37.35
CA GLU A 495 -4.33 24.75 -37.53
C GLU A 495 -3.26 25.13 -36.51
N PHE A 496 -3.46 24.77 -35.24
CA PHE A 496 -2.47 24.96 -34.18
C PHE A 496 -1.17 24.19 -34.48
N GLU A 497 -1.26 22.88 -34.75
CA GLU A 497 -0.10 22.03 -35.07
C GLU A 497 0.72 22.60 -36.25
N ARG A 498 0.04 23.10 -37.29
CA ARG A 498 0.69 23.74 -38.43
C ARG A 498 1.36 25.05 -38.06
N SER A 499 0.80 25.81 -37.12
CA SER A 499 1.33 27.11 -36.70
C SER A 499 2.63 26.99 -35.90
N VAL A 500 2.80 25.88 -35.16
CA VAL A 500 3.98 25.63 -34.31
C VAL A 500 5.02 24.71 -34.97
N ARG A 501 4.70 24.05 -36.08
CA ARG A 501 5.64 23.19 -36.83
C ARG A 501 6.78 24.04 -37.43
N PRO A 502 8.06 23.73 -37.11
CA PRO A 502 9.19 24.48 -37.67
C PRO A 502 9.34 24.25 -39.18
N ARG A 503 9.86 25.24 -39.89
CA ARG A 503 10.34 25.06 -41.28
C ARG A 503 11.85 24.80 -41.27
N GLY A 504 12.30 23.75 -41.95
CA GLY A 504 13.69 23.28 -41.96
C GLY A 504 13.84 21.93 -41.28
N ILE A 505 14.80 21.81 -40.36
CA ILE A 505 15.05 20.58 -39.60
C ILE A 505 13.98 20.43 -38.51
N GLU A 506 13.29 19.29 -38.52
CA GLU A 506 12.28 18.89 -37.55
C GLU A 506 12.54 17.47 -37.04
N ILE A 507 11.99 17.11 -35.88
CA ILE A 507 11.95 15.73 -35.38
C ILE A 507 10.88 14.96 -36.18
N SER A 508 11.29 13.94 -36.93
CA SER A 508 10.39 13.16 -37.78
C SER A 508 9.71 12.05 -36.99
N GLU A 509 10.51 11.22 -36.32
CA GLU A 509 10.12 9.93 -35.78
C GLU A 509 11.01 9.58 -34.59
N ALA A 510 10.42 8.93 -33.58
CA ALA A 510 11.12 8.37 -32.45
C ALA A 510 10.64 6.95 -32.13
N VAL A 511 11.56 6.11 -31.66
CA VAL A 511 11.30 4.80 -31.08
C VAL A 511 12.07 4.70 -29.76
N SER A 512 11.35 4.70 -28.64
CA SER A 512 11.92 4.65 -27.27
C SER A 512 11.97 3.25 -26.65
N VAL A 513 11.41 2.24 -27.34
CA VAL A 513 11.55 0.83 -26.98
C VAL A 513 11.74 0.03 -28.26
N ASN A 514 12.98 -0.14 -28.69
CA ASN A 514 13.29 -0.83 -29.93
C ASN A 514 13.66 -2.30 -29.69
N THR A 515 12.99 -3.20 -30.43
CA THR A 515 13.22 -4.65 -30.44
C THR A 515 13.30 -5.22 -31.86
N LYS A 516 13.25 -4.37 -32.88
CA LYS A 516 13.03 -4.80 -34.28
C LYS A 516 13.85 -4.02 -35.32
N TYR A 517 13.97 -2.70 -35.19
CA TYR A 517 14.50 -1.85 -36.25
C TYR A 517 15.99 -1.57 -36.05
N ILE A 518 16.75 -1.46 -37.14
CA ILE A 518 18.19 -1.13 -37.13
C ILE A 518 19.01 -2.01 -36.15
N PRO A 519 19.05 -3.35 -36.37
CA PRO A 519 19.76 -4.25 -35.47
C PRO A 519 21.26 -3.92 -35.43
N GLY A 520 21.79 -3.76 -34.22
CA GLY A 520 23.21 -3.80 -33.94
C GLY A 520 23.77 -5.23 -33.94
N PRO A 521 25.08 -5.39 -33.67
CA PRO A 521 25.68 -6.70 -33.44
C PRO A 521 24.87 -7.55 -32.45
N TYR A 522 24.76 -8.85 -32.74
CA TYR A 522 24.07 -9.83 -31.88
C TYR A 522 22.56 -9.60 -31.70
N ALA A 523 21.90 -8.95 -32.67
CA ALA A 523 20.49 -8.58 -32.60
C ALA A 523 20.18 -7.74 -31.34
N THR A 524 21.08 -6.81 -31.05
CA THR A 524 20.83 -5.71 -30.12
C THR A 524 20.05 -4.62 -30.82
N TYR A 525 19.21 -3.92 -30.09
CA TYR A 525 18.36 -2.86 -30.61
C TYR A 525 18.47 -1.68 -29.65
N HIS A 526 18.48 -0.48 -30.21
CA HIS A 526 18.70 0.76 -29.50
C HIS A 526 17.61 1.74 -29.89
N ASP A 527 17.27 2.65 -28.98
CA ASP A 527 16.33 3.72 -29.27
C ASP A 527 16.90 4.59 -30.40
N PHE A 528 16.02 5.23 -31.16
CA PHE A 528 16.46 6.15 -32.19
C PHE A 528 15.50 7.32 -32.34
N ILE A 529 16.09 8.44 -32.79
CA ILE A 529 15.37 9.62 -33.26
C ILE A 529 15.77 9.84 -34.71
N GLU A 530 14.78 10.17 -35.53
CA GLU A 530 14.97 10.63 -36.90
C GLU A 530 14.65 12.11 -37.00
N LEU A 531 15.49 12.85 -37.73
CA LEU A 531 15.21 14.22 -38.15
C LEU A 531 14.89 14.26 -39.65
N HIS A 532 13.99 15.16 -40.03
CA HIS A 532 13.60 15.42 -41.42
C HIS A 532 13.85 16.89 -41.76
N ASN A 533 14.33 17.15 -42.98
CA ASN A 533 14.37 18.50 -43.52
C ASN A 533 13.12 18.77 -44.37
N ASN A 534 12.11 19.40 -43.77
CA ASN A 534 10.83 19.68 -44.42
C ASN A 534 10.84 20.90 -45.37
N SER A 535 12.02 21.52 -45.57
CA SER A 535 12.18 22.68 -46.46
C SER A 535 12.52 22.29 -47.91
N ASP A 536 12.50 23.28 -48.80
CA ASP A 536 12.88 23.17 -50.21
C ASP A 536 14.38 23.37 -50.47
N SER A 537 15.18 23.52 -49.41
CA SER A 537 16.63 23.75 -49.49
C SER A 537 17.41 22.80 -48.57
N SER A 538 18.71 22.62 -48.80
CA SER A 538 19.54 21.78 -47.93
C SER A 538 19.90 22.53 -46.65
N MET A 539 19.85 21.84 -45.51
CA MET A 539 20.03 22.44 -44.18
C MET A 539 21.19 21.77 -43.43
N SER A 540 22.02 22.55 -42.74
CA SER A 540 23.11 22.01 -41.90
C SER A 540 22.61 21.75 -40.49
N LEU A 541 23.11 20.67 -39.87
CA LEU A 541 22.92 20.36 -38.45
C LEU A 541 23.97 21.02 -37.54
N ALA A 542 24.94 21.75 -38.10
CA ALA A 542 26.00 22.39 -37.31
C ALA A 542 25.43 23.34 -36.25
N GLY A 543 25.84 23.16 -34.99
CA GLY A 543 25.39 23.98 -33.86
C GLY A 543 23.99 23.64 -33.35
N MET A 544 23.42 22.51 -33.79
CA MET A 544 22.16 21.95 -33.26
C MET A 544 22.44 20.85 -32.23
N TYR A 545 21.47 20.62 -31.33
CA TYR A 545 21.56 19.65 -30.26
C TYR A 545 20.26 18.86 -30.14
N LEU A 546 20.37 17.61 -29.68
CA LEU A 546 19.24 16.84 -29.15
C LEU A 546 19.40 16.67 -27.63
N SER A 547 18.28 16.71 -26.91
CA SER A 547 18.22 16.49 -25.47
C SER A 547 16.91 15.83 -25.04
N ASP A 548 16.96 15.01 -24.00
CA ASP A 548 15.82 14.51 -23.22
C ASP A 548 15.62 15.28 -21.90
N ASP A 549 16.52 16.21 -21.58
CA ASP A 549 16.50 17.01 -20.36
C ASP A 549 16.16 18.47 -20.69
N GLY A 550 14.95 18.89 -20.32
CA GLY A 550 14.48 20.27 -20.48
C GLY A 550 15.27 21.32 -19.67
N ARG A 551 16.15 20.90 -18.75
CA ARG A 551 17.08 21.78 -18.03
C ARG A 551 18.43 21.90 -18.72
N ASN A 552 18.72 21.04 -19.70
CA ASN A 552 19.95 21.02 -20.48
C ASN A 552 19.64 20.77 -21.96
N MET A 553 19.22 21.82 -22.67
CA MET A 553 18.91 21.74 -24.11
C MET A 553 20.12 21.44 -25.00
N SER A 554 21.33 21.41 -24.45
CA SER A 554 22.60 21.19 -25.17
C SER A 554 23.24 19.82 -24.91
N LEU A 555 22.45 18.82 -24.47
CA LEU A 555 22.95 17.52 -24.03
C LEU A 555 23.81 16.79 -25.08
N ALA A 556 23.33 16.64 -26.31
CA ALA A 556 24.05 15.94 -27.38
C ALA A 556 24.16 16.79 -28.64
N ALA A 557 25.38 17.24 -28.96
CA ALA A 557 25.66 17.99 -30.18
C ALA A 557 25.48 17.10 -31.43
N LEU A 558 24.80 17.64 -32.44
CA LEU A 558 24.62 16.97 -33.73
C LEU A 558 25.87 17.12 -34.61
N PRO A 559 26.17 16.12 -35.48
CA PRO A 559 27.33 16.16 -36.35
C PRO A 559 27.16 17.26 -37.42
N ASP A 560 28.27 17.85 -37.86
CA ASP A 560 28.29 18.81 -38.97
C ASP A 560 28.03 18.10 -40.30
N VAL A 561 26.74 17.85 -40.56
CA VAL A 561 26.21 17.16 -41.74
C VAL A 561 25.12 18.04 -42.35
N THR A 562 25.11 18.09 -43.68
CA THR A 562 24.04 18.75 -44.45
C THR A 562 22.97 17.72 -44.84
N VAL A 563 21.74 17.96 -44.44
CA VAL A 563 20.55 17.17 -44.82
C VAL A 563 19.94 17.81 -46.07
N PRO A 564 19.84 17.09 -47.21
CA PRO A 564 19.20 17.60 -48.42
C PRO A 564 17.74 18.03 -48.19
N ALA A 565 17.17 18.83 -49.09
CA ALA A 565 15.74 19.14 -49.09
C ALA A 565 14.91 17.85 -49.13
N GLY A 566 13.95 17.69 -48.22
CA GLY A 566 13.16 16.46 -48.04
C GLY A 566 13.96 15.24 -47.54
N GLY A 567 15.20 15.44 -47.09
CA GLY A 567 16.09 14.38 -46.61
C GLY A 567 15.82 13.99 -45.15
N TYR A 568 16.20 12.76 -44.81
CA TYR A 568 16.04 12.16 -43.47
C TYR A 568 17.40 11.73 -42.90
N ILE A 569 17.58 11.84 -41.60
CA ILE A 569 18.78 11.39 -40.89
C ILE A 569 18.43 10.78 -39.54
N VAL A 570 19.00 9.62 -39.23
CA VAL A 570 18.70 8.83 -38.03
C VAL A 570 19.88 8.86 -37.06
N PHE A 571 19.57 9.07 -35.79
CA PHE A 571 20.47 9.03 -34.65
C PHE A 571 20.13 7.86 -33.75
N ILE A 572 21.13 7.04 -33.43
CA ILE A 572 20.99 5.96 -32.47
C ILE A 572 21.28 6.51 -31.08
N LEU A 573 20.44 6.17 -30.11
CA LEU A 573 20.57 6.64 -28.74
C LEU A 573 21.07 5.49 -27.88
N SER A 574 22.26 5.63 -27.32
CA SER A 574 22.87 4.62 -26.46
C SER A 574 23.76 5.29 -25.42
N SER A 575 23.38 5.17 -24.15
CA SER A 575 24.15 5.70 -23.02
C SER A 575 25.50 5.01 -22.81
N ASP A 576 25.65 3.74 -23.22
CA ASP A 576 26.91 2.98 -23.09
C ASP A 576 27.72 2.88 -24.40
N GLY A 577 27.08 3.14 -25.55
CA GLY A 577 27.69 3.02 -26.88
C GLY A 577 28.08 1.59 -27.27
N ILE A 578 27.56 0.57 -26.58
CA ILE A 578 27.97 -0.83 -26.77
C ILE A 578 27.03 -1.53 -27.77
N ASN A 579 27.60 -2.31 -28.70
CA ASN A 579 26.85 -3.07 -29.70
C ASN A 579 25.88 -2.20 -30.53
N THR A 580 26.24 -0.96 -30.86
CA THR A 580 25.43 -0.11 -31.73
C THR A 580 25.57 -0.51 -33.20
N PRO A 581 24.54 -0.28 -34.04
CA PRO A 581 24.61 -0.56 -35.47
C PRO A 581 25.65 0.34 -36.17
N SER A 582 26.38 -0.24 -37.13
CA SER A 582 27.37 0.49 -37.93
C SER A 582 26.71 1.45 -38.93
N GLY A 583 27.34 2.60 -39.19
CA GLY A 583 26.89 3.57 -40.20
C GLY A 583 25.82 4.56 -39.71
N TYR A 584 25.68 4.69 -38.40
CA TYR A 584 24.82 5.68 -37.74
C TYR A 584 25.64 6.48 -36.72
N THR A 585 25.22 7.72 -36.48
CA THR A 585 25.75 8.53 -35.37
C THR A 585 25.09 8.08 -34.08
N VAL A 586 25.88 7.87 -33.04
CA VAL A 586 25.40 7.47 -31.70
C VAL A 586 25.43 8.68 -30.78
N LEU A 587 24.31 8.97 -30.11
CA LEU A 587 24.19 10.01 -29.11
C LEU A 587 24.16 9.38 -27.70
N PRO A 588 24.75 10.04 -26.69
CA PRO A 588 25.10 9.41 -25.41
C PRO A 588 23.95 9.43 -24.37
N PHE A 589 22.72 9.19 -24.80
CA PHE A 589 21.53 9.10 -23.93
C PHE A 589 20.56 8.02 -24.45
N SER A 590 19.48 7.75 -23.75
CA SER A 590 18.45 6.75 -24.10
C SER A 590 17.09 7.27 -23.68
N LEU A 591 16.01 6.83 -24.33
CA LEU A 591 14.67 7.36 -24.06
C LEU A 591 13.94 6.52 -23.02
N ALA A 592 13.12 7.15 -22.19
CA ALA A 592 12.30 6.47 -21.21
C ALA A 592 11.11 5.78 -21.89
N ALA A 593 10.92 4.49 -21.56
CA ALA A 593 9.79 3.71 -22.08
C ALA A 593 8.41 4.17 -21.58
N VAL A 594 8.37 4.89 -20.46
CA VAL A 594 7.14 5.47 -19.87
C VAL A 594 6.67 6.74 -20.57
N GLY A 595 7.34 7.12 -21.66
CA GLY A 595 7.18 8.42 -22.28
C GLY A 595 8.18 9.41 -21.71
N GLU A 596 8.58 10.35 -22.57
CA GLU A 596 9.59 11.37 -22.30
C GLU A 596 9.47 12.47 -23.35
N THR A 597 10.09 13.61 -23.09
CA THR A 597 10.12 14.72 -24.05
C THR A 597 11.51 14.82 -24.67
N VAL A 598 11.55 14.95 -26.00
CA VAL A 598 12.77 15.16 -26.77
C VAL A 598 12.76 16.55 -27.38
N TYR A 599 13.85 17.27 -27.16
CA TYR A 599 14.08 18.62 -27.64
C TYR A 599 15.14 18.62 -28.74
N LEU A 600 14.84 19.30 -29.85
CA LEU A 600 15.80 19.72 -30.85
C LEU A 600 16.05 21.22 -30.65
N SER A 601 17.30 21.61 -30.43
CA SER A 601 17.64 23.01 -30.11
C SER A 601 18.82 23.53 -30.93
N ASN A 602 19.03 24.84 -30.90
CA ASN A 602 20.22 25.52 -31.42
C ASN A 602 20.61 26.71 -30.51
N GLY A 603 21.61 27.50 -30.92
CA GLY A 603 22.07 28.67 -30.15
C GLY A 603 21.05 29.81 -29.95
N SER A 604 19.85 29.71 -30.52
CA SER A 604 18.74 30.66 -30.37
C SER A 604 17.58 30.11 -29.51
N GLY A 605 17.63 28.85 -29.06
CA GLY A 605 16.57 28.18 -28.30
C GLY A 605 16.13 26.85 -28.93
N VAL A 606 14.99 26.32 -28.48
CA VAL A 606 14.38 25.12 -29.08
C VAL A 606 13.85 25.40 -30.50
N VAL A 607 14.15 24.47 -31.39
CA VAL A 607 13.74 24.42 -32.80
C VAL A 607 12.50 23.55 -32.97
N ASP A 608 12.47 22.38 -32.31
CA ASP A 608 11.36 21.44 -32.35
C ASP A 608 11.31 20.63 -31.04
N CYS A 609 10.13 20.13 -30.68
CA CYS A 609 9.95 19.33 -29.48
C CYS A 609 8.98 18.18 -29.75
N MET A 610 9.22 17.00 -29.17
CA MET A 610 8.33 15.85 -29.26
C MET A 610 8.09 15.26 -27.87
N VAL A 611 6.84 15.33 -27.40
CA VAL A 611 6.36 14.57 -26.24
C VAL A 611 6.01 13.16 -26.68
N ILE A 612 6.88 12.20 -26.34
CA ILE A 612 6.73 10.80 -26.70
C ILE A 612 5.80 10.14 -25.68
N PRO A 613 4.68 9.53 -26.08
CA PRO A 613 3.84 8.77 -25.16
C PRO A 613 4.55 7.48 -24.74
N PRO A 614 4.07 6.74 -23.73
CA PRO A 614 4.56 5.39 -23.46
C PRO A 614 4.53 4.52 -24.73
N LEU A 615 5.70 4.02 -25.15
CA LEU A 615 5.84 3.14 -26.31
C LEU A 615 6.20 1.73 -25.84
N THR A 616 5.72 0.72 -26.54
CA THR A 616 6.05 -0.68 -26.28
C THR A 616 6.33 -1.42 -27.59
N GLY A 617 7.17 -2.45 -27.55
CA GLY A 617 7.30 -3.43 -28.63
C GLY A 617 7.64 -2.84 -30.01
N SER A 618 8.57 -1.88 -30.08
CA SER A 618 8.95 -1.19 -31.32
C SER A 618 7.85 -0.34 -31.96
N ALA A 619 6.86 0.14 -31.21
CA ALA A 619 5.97 1.19 -31.69
C ALA A 619 6.79 2.45 -32.03
N ALA A 620 6.42 3.15 -33.10
CA ALA A 620 7.02 4.40 -33.51
C ALA A 620 6.03 5.54 -33.32
N PHE A 621 6.55 6.71 -32.94
CA PHE A 621 5.78 7.93 -32.75
C PHE A 621 6.42 9.05 -33.55
N GLY A 622 5.64 9.80 -34.32
CA GLY A 622 6.20 10.75 -35.27
C GLY A 622 5.16 11.48 -36.09
N ARG A 623 5.63 12.36 -36.99
CA ARG A 623 4.77 13.11 -37.91
C ARG A 623 4.38 12.21 -39.07
N ALA A 624 3.15 11.71 -39.07
CA ALA A 624 2.67 10.83 -40.13
C ALA A 624 2.72 11.51 -41.51
N ASN A 625 2.86 10.73 -42.57
CA ASN A 625 2.95 11.30 -43.91
C ASN A 625 1.67 12.06 -44.28
N GLY A 626 1.81 13.35 -44.57
CA GLY A 626 0.72 14.28 -44.88
C GLY A 626 0.11 14.99 -43.68
N GLU A 627 0.60 14.74 -42.46
CA GLU A 627 0.13 15.35 -41.21
C GLU A 627 1.18 16.32 -40.65
N ASP A 628 0.72 17.34 -39.93
CA ASP A 628 1.59 18.34 -39.29
C ASP A 628 1.96 17.93 -37.84
N GLY A 629 1.07 17.23 -37.15
CA GLY A 629 1.27 16.78 -35.77
C GLY A 629 1.87 15.38 -35.59
N PHE A 630 2.27 15.10 -34.35
CA PHE A 630 2.75 13.78 -33.95
C PHE A 630 1.61 12.80 -33.72
N ASN A 631 1.84 11.54 -34.11
CA ASN A 631 0.89 10.43 -34.04
C ASN A 631 1.64 9.12 -33.81
N TYR A 632 0.92 8.09 -33.35
CA TYR A 632 1.40 6.73 -33.52
C TYR A 632 1.54 6.43 -35.02
N LEU A 633 2.66 5.81 -35.39
CA LEU A 633 2.96 5.40 -36.76
C LEU A 633 2.67 3.92 -36.93
N ALA A 634 2.07 3.54 -38.08
CA ALA A 634 1.76 2.14 -38.38
C ALA A 634 3.02 1.22 -38.37
N ALA A 635 4.17 1.77 -38.73
CA ALA A 635 5.48 1.16 -38.58
C ALA A 635 6.57 2.24 -38.58
N ALA A 636 7.73 1.90 -38.01
CA ALA A 636 8.90 2.76 -38.07
C ALA A 636 9.52 2.78 -39.48
N THR A 637 10.01 3.93 -39.94
CA THR A 637 10.50 4.13 -41.31
C THR A 637 11.84 4.84 -41.38
N PRO A 638 12.91 4.28 -40.78
CA PRO A 638 14.20 4.95 -40.74
C PRO A 638 14.75 5.23 -42.15
N LYS A 639 15.17 6.48 -42.35
CA LYS A 639 15.67 7.12 -43.58
C LYS A 639 14.62 7.30 -44.68
N ALA A 640 13.34 7.30 -44.35
CA ALA A 640 12.26 7.41 -45.33
C ALA A 640 11.07 8.21 -44.77
N ALA A 641 10.14 8.58 -45.65
CA ALA A 641 8.90 9.21 -45.23
C ALA A 641 8.10 8.30 -44.29
N ASN A 642 7.54 8.91 -43.25
CA ASN A 642 6.77 8.23 -42.21
C ASN A 642 5.58 7.45 -42.76
N SER A 643 5.18 6.43 -42.02
CA SER A 643 3.94 5.71 -42.31
C SER A 643 2.70 6.59 -41.98
N TYR A 644 1.50 6.08 -42.29
CA TYR A 644 0.26 6.78 -41.98
C TYR A 644 -0.04 6.75 -40.48
N ALA A 645 -0.78 7.76 -40.02
CA ALA A 645 -1.22 7.86 -38.64
C ALA A 645 -2.19 6.72 -38.30
N ILE A 646 -2.08 6.23 -37.08
CA ILE A 646 -2.99 5.24 -36.50
C ILE A 646 -3.43 5.72 -35.12
N SER A 647 -4.63 5.30 -34.73
CA SER A 647 -5.29 5.91 -33.59
C SER A 647 -4.73 5.39 -32.28
N GLU A 648 -4.56 4.07 -32.10
CA GLU A 648 -4.12 3.47 -30.81
C GLU A 648 -3.61 2.02 -31.01
N THR A 649 -3.19 1.35 -29.92
CA THR A 649 -2.96 -0.11 -29.89
C THR A 649 -4.27 -0.87 -29.69
N ALA A 650 -4.48 -1.98 -30.39
CA ALA A 650 -5.65 -2.82 -30.17
C ALA A 650 -5.68 -3.36 -28.72
N PRO A 651 -6.84 -3.44 -28.05
CA PRO A 651 -6.93 -4.06 -26.73
C PRO A 651 -6.38 -5.50 -26.74
N GLN A 652 -5.67 -5.88 -25.68
CA GLN A 652 -5.22 -7.26 -25.48
C GLN A 652 -6.44 -8.19 -25.44
N PRO A 653 -6.40 -9.37 -26.10
CA PRO A 653 -7.48 -10.33 -25.98
C PRO A 653 -7.59 -10.85 -24.54
N VAL A 654 -8.76 -11.34 -24.17
CA VAL A 654 -9.05 -11.98 -22.88
C VAL A 654 -9.45 -13.44 -23.07
N SER A 655 -9.22 -14.27 -22.06
CA SER A 655 -9.61 -15.68 -22.06
C SER A 655 -10.81 -15.93 -21.17
N SER A 656 -11.71 -16.82 -21.57
CA SER A 656 -12.87 -17.27 -20.78
C SER A 656 -12.48 -18.16 -19.59
N VAL A 657 -11.28 -18.74 -19.63
CA VAL A 657 -10.74 -19.61 -18.58
C VAL A 657 -9.47 -18.99 -18.05
N LYS A 658 -9.39 -18.74 -16.74
CA LYS A 658 -8.19 -18.20 -16.10
C LYS A 658 -6.98 -19.13 -16.36
N GLN A 659 -5.80 -18.58 -16.59
CA GLN A 659 -4.58 -19.43 -16.59
C GLN A 659 -4.33 -20.03 -15.19
N GLY A 660 -3.60 -21.13 -15.12
CA GLY A 660 -3.24 -21.76 -13.85
C GLY A 660 -3.23 -23.29 -13.90
N VAL A 661 -3.41 -23.89 -12.72
CA VAL A 661 -3.30 -25.33 -12.49
C VAL A 661 -4.67 -25.98 -12.45
N TYR A 662 -4.84 -27.03 -13.23
CA TYR A 662 -6.07 -27.80 -13.37
C TYR A 662 -5.77 -29.29 -13.17
N ASN A 663 -6.26 -29.83 -12.06
CA ASN A 663 -6.12 -31.25 -11.73
C ASN A 663 -7.45 -31.98 -11.93
N ASP A 664 -7.37 -33.28 -12.18
CA ASP A 664 -8.51 -34.18 -12.37
C ASP A 664 -9.51 -33.74 -13.47
N VAL A 665 -9.01 -33.07 -14.51
CA VAL A 665 -9.82 -32.64 -15.66
C VAL A 665 -9.52 -33.48 -16.90
N GLN A 666 -10.54 -33.88 -17.65
CA GLN A 666 -10.34 -34.58 -18.94
C GLN A 666 -9.82 -33.62 -20.03
N SER A 667 -10.38 -32.41 -20.07
CA SER A 667 -9.97 -31.34 -20.99
C SER A 667 -10.48 -29.98 -20.51
N LEU A 668 -9.85 -28.90 -20.96
CA LEU A 668 -10.32 -27.52 -20.80
C LEU A 668 -10.76 -26.96 -22.15
N LYS A 669 -11.87 -26.23 -22.16
CA LYS A 669 -12.36 -25.50 -23.33
C LYS A 669 -12.07 -24.01 -23.12
N VAL A 670 -11.05 -23.50 -23.79
CA VAL A 670 -10.61 -22.12 -23.67
C VAL A 670 -11.16 -21.29 -24.83
N GLU A 671 -11.89 -20.23 -24.53
CA GLU A 671 -12.39 -19.28 -25.53
C GLU A 671 -11.69 -17.94 -25.38
N LEU A 672 -11.34 -17.31 -26.50
CA LEU A 672 -10.70 -16.00 -26.54
C LEU A 672 -11.68 -14.95 -27.05
N ASN A 673 -11.67 -13.77 -26.44
CA ASN A 673 -12.49 -12.62 -26.85
C ASN A 673 -11.62 -11.38 -26.97
N GLY A 674 -11.92 -10.48 -27.91
CA GLY A 674 -11.09 -9.31 -28.18
C GLY A 674 -11.56 -8.54 -29.40
N LYS A 675 -10.98 -7.35 -29.61
CA LYS A 675 -11.28 -6.49 -30.76
C LYS A 675 -10.57 -7.01 -32.01
N GLY A 676 -11.26 -6.99 -33.15
CA GLY A 676 -10.71 -7.38 -34.45
C GLY A 676 -10.44 -8.88 -34.58
N THR A 677 -9.50 -9.23 -35.46
CA THR A 677 -9.07 -10.62 -35.67
C THR A 677 -8.10 -11.03 -34.56
N ILE A 678 -8.46 -12.05 -33.78
CA ILE A 678 -7.54 -12.64 -32.80
C ILE A 678 -6.69 -13.69 -33.51
N ARG A 679 -5.37 -13.59 -33.33
CA ARG A 679 -4.40 -14.60 -33.80
C ARG A 679 -3.74 -15.24 -32.59
N TYR A 680 -3.39 -16.52 -32.68
CA TYR A 680 -2.77 -17.24 -31.58
C TYR A 680 -1.71 -18.25 -32.03
N THR A 681 -0.89 -18.67 -31.08
CA THR A 681 0.14 -19.70 -31.23
C THR A 681 0.12 -20.62 -30.02
N LEU A 682 0.57 -21.87 -30.22
CA LEU A 682 0.65 -22.91 -29.18
C LEU A 682 2.10 -23.41 -28.98
N ASP A 683 3.04 -22.85 -29.73
CA ASP A 683 4.47 -23.19 -29.72
C ASP A 683 5.32 -22.11 -29.02
N SER A 684 4.65 -21.20 -28.30
CA SER A 684 5.22 -20.02 -27.64
C SER A 684 5.81 -18.96 -28.57
N THR A 685 5.73 -19.09 -29.90
CA THR A 685 6.13 -18.01 -30.81
C THR A 685 5.19 -16.82 -30.68
N GLU A 686 5.70 -15.60 -30.89
CA GLU A 686 4.85 -14.40 -30.81
C GLU A 686 3.79 -14.39 -31.93
N PRO A 687 2.49 -14.23 -31.60
CA PRO A 687 1.45 -14.15 -32.62
C PRO A 687 1.62 -12.91 -33.50
N ASN A 688 1.65 -13.12 -34.81
CA ASN A 688 1.77 -12.07 -35.81
C ASN A 688 0.64 -12.20 -36.86
N ALA A 689 0.64 -11.32 -37.87
CA ALA A 689 -0.41 -11.24 -38.87
C ALA A 689 -0.60 -12.54 -39.70
N THR A 690 0.39 -13.44 -39.74
CA THR A 690 0.30 -14.72 -40.46
C THR A 690 0.01 -15.93 -39.54
N SER A 691 -0.02 -15.73 -38.23
CA SER A 691 -0.36 -16.79 -37.25
C SER A 691 -1.80 -17.29 -37.43
N ALA A 692 -2.15 -18.41 -36.76
CA ALA A 692 -3.49 -19.00 -36.88
C ALA A 692 -4.56 -18.03 -36.38
N VAL A 693 -5.66 -17.89 -37.15
CA VAL A 693 -6.85 -17.12 -36.73
C VAL A 693 -7.64 -17.95 -35.73
N TYR A 694 -8.00 -17.34 -34.60
CA TYR A 694 -8.92 -17.94 -33.64
C TYR A 694 -10.36 -17.88 -34.18
N ASN A 695 -10.96 -19.05 -34.44
CA ASN A 695 -12.31 -19.19 -35.00
C ASN A 695 -13.26 -20.04 -34.13
N GLY A 696 -12.84 -20.40 -32.92
CA GLY A 696 -13.60 -21.27 -32.02
C GLY A 696 -12.74 -21.79 -30.87
N ALA A 697 -13.39 -22.35 -29.86
CA ALA A 697 -12.73 -22.75 -28.62
C ALA A 697 -11.54 -23.71 -28.82
N ILE A 698 -10.49 -23.48 -28.05
CA ILE A 698 -9.28 -24.29 -28.02
C ILE A 698 -9.44 -25.36 -26.94
N ILE A 699 -9.37 -26.64 -27.34
CA ILE A 699 -9.49 -27.77 -26.42
C ILE A 699 -8.11 -28.21 -25.95
N LEU A 700 -7.86 -28.13 -24.64
CA LEU A 700 -6.60 -28.50 -24.01
C LEU A 700 -6.75 -29.81 -23.24
N THR A 701 -5.93 -30.80 -23.57
CA THR A 701 -5.89 -32.11 -22.87
C THR A 701 -4.57 -32.36 -22.14
N ARG A 702 -3.64 -31.42 -22.23
CA ARG A 702 -2.32 -31.45 -21.62
C ARG A 702 -1.82 -30.04 -21.35
N THR A 703 -0.78 -29.91 -20.53
CA THR A 703 -0.15 -28.62 -20.26
C THR A 703 0.21 -27.90 -21.56
N THR A 704 -0.27 -26.66 -21.70
CA THR A 704 -0.19 -25.91 -22.95
C THR A 704 -0.01 -24.42 -22.66
N VAL A 705 0.87 -23.78 -23.42
CA VAL A 705 0.94 -22.32 -23.52
C VAL A 705 0.02 -21.86 -24.66
N ILE A 706 -0.81 -20.86 -24.38
CA ILE A 706 -1.53 -20.10 -25.41
C ILE A 706 -0.94 -18.70 -25.41
N ARG A 707 -0.42 -18.27 -26.57
CA ARG A 707 -0.13 -16.86 -26.81
C ARG A 707 -1.14 -16.30 -27.80
N ALA A 708 -1.77 -15.17 -27.50
CA ALA A 708 -2.79 -14.57 -28.36
C ALA A 708 -2.62 -13.06 -28.52
N ARG A 709 -3.03 -12.51 -29.67
CA ARG A 709 -2.92 -11.07 -29.96
C ARG A 709 -4.07 -10.61 -30.87
N SER A 710 -4.59 -9.42 -30.62
CA SER A 710 -5.63 -8.79 -31.43
C SER A 710 -5.04 -7.95 -32.56
N PHE A 711 -5.65 -8.05 -33.75
CA PHE A 711 -5.35 -7.26 -34.94
C PHE A 711 -6.64 -6.60 -35.42
N ALA A 712 -6.73 -5.28 -35.31
CA ALA A 712 -7.92 -4.50 -35.67
C ALA A 712 -7.55 -3.38 -36.65
N ASP A 713 -8.43 -3.11 -37.60
CA ASP A 713 -8.22 -2.05 -38.60
C ASP A 713 -8.13 -0.68 -37.92
N GLY A 714 -7.12 0.10 -38.27
CA GLY A 714 -6.83 1.41 -37.66
C GLY A 714 -6.03 1.37 -36.35
N TYR A 715 -5.59 0.19 -35.90
CA TYR A 715 -4.84 -0.01 -34.65
C TYR A 715 -3.48 -0.69 -34.87
N LEU A 716 -2.49 -0.42 -34.00
CA LEU A 716 -1.35 -1.33 -33.84
C LEU A 716 -1.82 -2.69 -33.32
N PRO A 717 -1.08 -3.78 -33.62
CA PRO A 717 -1.27 -5.05 -32.93
C PRO A 717 -1.25 -4.88 -31.41
N GLY A 718 -2.24 -5.45 -30.72
CA GLY A 718 -2.40 -5.29 -29.26
C GLY A 718 -1.27 -5.92 -28.45
N LYS A 719 -1.27 -5.81 -27.12
CA LYS A 719 -0.30 -6.56 -26.30
C LYS A 719 -0.54 -8.08 -26.47
N VAL A 720 0.53 -8.87 -26.33
CA VAL A 720 0.44 -10.33 -26.40
C VAL A 720 -0.12 -10.84 -25.07
N LEU A 721 -1.17 -11.64 -25.12
CA LEU A 721 -1.71 -12.39 -23.99
C LEU A 721 -0.94 -13.71 -23.86
N ASP A 722 -0.22 -13.90 -22.76
CA ASP A 722 0.53 -15.12 -22.46
C ASP A 722 -0.15 -15.91 -21.34
N LEU A 723 -0.52 -17.17 -21.61
CA LEU A 723 -1.26 -18.01 -20.68
C LEU A 723 -0.61 -19.39 -20.57
N LEU A 724 -0.38 -19.85 -19.34
CA LEU A 724 -0.06 -21.26 -19.07
C LEU A 724 -1.26 -21.97 -18.44
N TYR A 725 -1.67 -23.08 -19.07
CA TYR A 725 -2.60 -24.04 -18.46
C TYR A 725 -1.82 -25.30 -18.11
N VAL A 726 -1.67 -25.59 -16.82
CA VAL A 726 -1.02 -26.80 -16.31
C VAL A 726 -2.10 -27.85 -16.07
N ILE A 727 -2.06 -28.98 -16.77
CA ILE A 727 -3.16 -29.96 -16.78
C ILE A 727 -2.67 -31.32 -16.27
N ASN A 728 -3.20 -31.74 -15.11
CA ASN A 728 -2.97 -33.05 -14.49
C ASN A 728 -1.48 -33.40 -14.29
N GLU A 729 -0.66 -32.42 -13.94
CA GLU A 729 0.79 -32.61 -13.76
C GLU A 729 1.15 -33.08 -12.35
N GLY A 730 0.25 -32.92 -11.37
CA GLY A 730 0.36 -33.52 -10.04
C GLY A 730 1.51 -32.97 -9.18
N HIS A 731 1.88 -31.71 -9.35
CA HIS A 731 2.92 -31.04 -8.55
C HIS A 731 2.46 -30.77 -7.11
N GLU A 732 3.35 -30.94 -6.14
CA GLU A 732 3.13 -30.54 -4.73
C GLU A 732 3.67 -29.12 -4.48
N LEU A 733 4.80 -28.80 -5.11
CA LEU A 733 5.35 -27.44 -5.13
C LEU A 733 4.49 -26.50 -5.98
N GLU A 734 4.52 -25.25 -5.58
CA GLU A 734 3.94 -24.13 -6.31
C GLU A 734 4.62 -23.95 -7.66
N ILE A 735 3.93 -23.36 -8.62
CA ILE A 735 4.41 -23.29 -10.01
C ILE A 735 4.76 -21.85 -10.38
N ILE A 736 5.91 -21.69 -11.02
CA ILE A 736 6.26 -20.47 -11.74
C ILE A 736 6.43 -20.76 -13.23
N SER A 737 5.87 -19.91 -14.08
CA SER A 737 5.97 -20.00 -15.53
C SER A 737 6.82 -18.87 -16.07
N LEU A 738 7.67 -19.19 -17.04
CA LEU A 738 8.38 -18.24 -17.88
C LEU A 738 7.96 -18.47 -19.32
N ILE A 739 7.26 -17.50 -19.91
CA ILE A 739 6.84 -17.54 -21.32
C ILE A 739 7.59 -16.45 -22.07
N THR A 740 8.28 -16.83 -23.14
CA THR A 740 8.99 -15.90 -24.02
C THR A 740 9.03 -16.46 -25.45
N ASN A 741 9.31 -15.61 -26.43
CA ASN A 741 9.52 -16.07 -27.80
C ASN A 741 10.69 -17.10 -27.83
N PRO A 742 10.54 -18.31 -28.40
CA PRO A 742 11.58 -19.33 -28.42
C PRO A 742 12.94 -18.83 -28.92
N SER A 743 12.98 -17.87 -29.85
CA SER A 743 14.24 -17.26 -30.32
C SER A 743 15.03 -16.59 -29.19
N ASN A 744 14.36 -16.01 -28.19
CA ASN A 744 15.01 -15.40 -27.03
C ASN A 744 15.82 -16.39 -26.20
N LEU A 745 15.47 -17.69 -26.25
CA LEU A 745 16.17 -18.74 -25.53
C LEU A 745 17.16 -19.48 -26.44
N TRP A 746 16.72 -19.83 -27.65
CA TRP A 746 17.33 -20.89 -28.46
C TRP A 746 18.01 -20.41 -29.74
N ASP A 747 17.83 -19.15 -30.15
CA ASP A 747 18.50 -18.63 -31.33
C ASP A 747 20.03 -18.72 -31.16
N TYR A 748 20.74 -19.21 -32.18
CA TYR A 748 22.17 -19.45 -32.08
C TYR A 748 22.95 -18.15 -31.79
N TYR A 749 22.53 -17.03 -32.35
CA TYR A 749 23.28 -15.77 -32.25
C TYR A 749 22.86 -14.92 -31.05
N SER A 750 21.60 -15.00 -30.63
CA SER A 750 21.00 -14.07 -29.68
C SER A 750 20.23 -14.73 -28.53
N GLY A 751 20.04 -16.05 -28.58
CA GLY A 751 19.34 -16.83 -27.56
C GLY A 751 20.15 -16.92 -26.27
N ILE A 752 19.54 -16.54 -25.15
CA ILE A 752 20.26 -16.43 -23.86
C ILE A 752 20.63 -17.78 -23.25
N TYR A 753 20.06 -18.90 -23.73
CA TYR A 753 20.27 -20.22 -23.15
C TYR A 753 21.38 -21.03 -23.85
N VAL A 754 21.77 -20.65 -25.07
CA VAL A 754 22.68 -21.42 -25.92
C VAL A 754 24.14 -20.96 -25.80
N LYS A 755 25.08 -21.76 -26.33
CA LYS A 755 26.50 -21.38 -26.40
C LYS A 755 26.73 -20.21 -27.35
N GLY A 756 26.11 -20.26 -28.53
CA GLY A 756 26.33 -19.29 -29.59
C GLY A 756 27.75 -19.24 -30.14
N PRO A 757 28.07 -18.24 -30.97
CA PRO A 757 29.27 -18.23 -31.80
C PRO A 757 30.57 -17.93 -31.06
N ASN A 758 30.49 -17.25 -29.90
CA ASN A 758 31.66 -16.71 -29.20
C ASN A 758 32.13 -17.57 -28.02
N ALA A 759 31.56 -18.77 -27.86
CA ALA A 759 31.86 -19.65 -26.74
C ALA A 759 33.28 -20.24 -26.83
N SER A 760 34.08 -20.12 -25.77
CA SER A 760 35.33 -20.88 -25.65
C SER A 760 35.08 -22.39 -25.69
N SER A 761 36.07 -23.18 -26.08
CA SER A 761 35.99 -24.66 -26.06
C SER A 761 35.97 -25.24 -24.64
N GLU A 762 36.67 -24.59 -23.71
CA GLU A 762 36.82 -25.03 -22.33
C GLU A 762 35.63 -24.62 -21.46
N PHE A 763 35.19 -25.50 -20.56
CA PHE A 763 34.22 -25.17 -19.52
C PHE A 763 34.81 -24.07 -18.60
N PRO A 764 34.07 -22.99 -18.29
CA PRO A 764 32.62 -22.84 -18.41
C PRO A 764 32.16 -22.09 -19.68
N TYR A 765 32.88 -22.26 -20.79
CA TYR A 765 32.56 -21.73 -22.12
C TYR A 765 32.44 -20.20 -22.14
N VAL A 766 33.44 -19.53 -21.57
CA VAL A 766 33.50 -18.06 -21.49
C VAL A 766 33.28 -17.46 -22.87
N GLY A 767 32.47 -16.41 -22.94
CA GLY A 767 32.07 -15.76 -24.20
C GLY A 767 30.77 -16.30 -24.80
N ALA A 768 30.24 -17.44 -24.33
CA ALA A 768 28.94 -17.94 -24.76
C ALA A 768 27.79 -16.94 -24.52
N ASN A 769 26.65 -17.10 -25.21
CA ASN A 769 25.52 -16.19 -25.09
C ASN A 769 25.01 -16.07 -23.64
N TYR A 770 24.98 -17.16 -22.87
CA TYR A 770 24.62 -17.12 -21.44
C TYR A 770 25.63 -16.39 -20.53
N TRP A 771 26.80 -15.98 -21.04
CA TRP A 771 27.72 -15.08 -20.33
C TRP A 771 27.42 -13.60 -20.57
N GLN A 772 26.64 -13.29 -21.60
CA GLN A 772 26.30 -11.93 -21.96
C GLN A 772 25.31 -11.34 -20.96
N ASN A 773 25.30 -10.02 -20.87
CA ASN A 773 24.35 -9.29 -20.01
C ASN A 773 22.98 -9.10 -20.65
N TRP A 774 22.67 -9.83 -21.72
CA TRP A 774 21.43 -9.73 -22.46
C TRP A 774 20.21 -10.02 -21.58
N GLU A 775 19.20 -9.17 -21.75
CA GLU A 775 17.87 -9.27 -21.15
C GLU A 775 16.86 -9.43 -22.28
N LYS A 776 15.90 -10.34 -22.09
CA LYS A 776 14.87 -10.64 -23.09
C LYS A 776 13.50 -10.48 -22.46
N GLU A 777 12.57 -9.91 -23.20
CA GLU A 777 11.18 -9.82 -22.77
C GLU A 777 10.59 -11.21 -22.52
N ALA A 778 9.89 -11.37 -21.41
CA ALA A 778 9.16 -12.56 -21.05
C ALA A 778 7.92 -12.18 -20.22
N THR A 779 6.99 -13.11 -20.06
CA THR A 779 5.94 -13.06 -19.05
C THR A 779 6.31 -14.05 -17.96
N VAL A 780 6.28 -13.59 -16.70
CA VAL A 780 6.43 -14.44 -15.53
C VAL A 780 5.11 -14.57 -14.80
N SER A 781 4.65 -15.80 -14.60
CA SER A 781 3.43 -16.10 -13.84
C SER A 781 3.74 -16.98 -12.65
N PHE A 782 3.08 -16.75 -11.52
CA PHE A 782 3.20 -17.59 -10.32
C PHE A 782 1.83 -18.08 -9.89
N PHE A 783 1.74 -19.35 -9.52
CA PHE A 783 0.54 -20.03 -9.06
C PHE A 783 0.82 -20.66 -7.70
N ALA A 784 0.36 -20.00 -6.64
CA ALA A 784 0.52 -20.48 -5.28
C ALA A 784 -0.55 -21.53 -4.92
N ASN A 785 -0.23 -22.38 -3.95
CA ASN A 785 -1.14 -23.44 -3.50
C ASN A 785 -2.34 -22.89 -2.72
N ASP A 786 -2.26 -21.67 -2.20
CA ASP A 786 -3.36 -20.96 -1.54
C ASP A 786 -4.32 -20.27 -2.52
N GLY A 787 -4.11 -20.42 -3.82
CA GLY A 787 -4.92 -19.81 -4.88
C GLY A 787 -4.48 -18.39 -5.28
N THR A 788 -3.56 -17.78 -4.55
CA THR A 788 -2.98 -16.49 -4.96
C THR A 788 -2.09 -16.66 -6.18
N SER A 789 -2.02 -15.63 -7.03
CA SER A 789 -1.27 -15.68 -8.28
C SER A 789 -0.91 -14.29 -8.77
N PHE A 790 0.12 -14.20 -9.63
CA PHE A 790 0.40 -13.03 -10.45
C PHE A 790 0.81 -13.47 -11.86
N SER A 791 0.72 -12.56 -12.83
CA SER A 791 1.21 -12.75 -14.19
C SER A 791 1.62 -11.40 -14.75
N GLU A 792 2.91 -11.18 -14.86
CA GLU A 792 3.48 -9.87 -15.14
C GLU A 792 4.59 -9.98 -16.22
N PRO A 793 4.65 -9.05 -17.18
CA PRO A 793 5.80 -8.91 -18.06
C PRO A 793 7.09 -8.62 -17.26
N CYS A 794 8.21 -9.18 -17.69
CA CYS A 794 9.51 -8.95 -17.08
C CYS A 794 10.67 -9.08 -18.08
N GLY A 795 11.82 -8.54 -17.68
CA GLY A 795 13.11 -8.81 -18.29
C GLY A 795 13.71 -10.10 -17.75
N LEU A 796 13.95 -11.07 -18.64
CA LEU A 796 14.52 -12.38 -18.34
C LEU A 796 16.00 -12.44 -18.69
N ARG A 797 16.84 -12.87 -17.74
CA ARG A 797 18.30 -13.04 -17.91
C ARG A 797 18.79 -14.35 -17.34
N ILE A 798 19.89 -14.87 -17.88
CA ILE A 798 20.63 -15.94 -17.21
C ILE A 798 21.43 -15.37 -16.02
N PHE A 799 21.24 -15.98 -14.85
CA PHE A 799 21.85 -15.58 -13.59
C PHE A 799 22.97 -16.55 -13.16
N GLY A 800 23.97 -16.03 -12.45
CA GLY A 800 25.06 -16.79 -11.84
C GLY A 800 26.44 -16.48 -12.43
N ALA A 801 27.40 -17.34 -12.11
CA ALA A 801 28.77 -17.29 -12.66
C ALA A 801 29.05 -18.61 -13.40
N TYR A 802 29.84 -19.52 -12.83
CA TYR A 802 30.13 -20.82 -13.46
C TYR A 802 28.87 -21.67 -13.67
N SER A 803 27.85 -21.51 -12.82
CA SER A 803 26.55 -22.21 -12.95
C SER A 803 25.80 -21.87 -14.24
N ARG A 804 26.13 -20.76 -14.92
CA ARG A 804 25.58 -20.40 -16.23
C ARG A 804 25.88 -21.45 -17.30
N ALA A 805 26.96 -22.21 -17.13
CA ALA A 805 27.36 -23.25 -18.07
C ALA A 805 26.69 -24.61 -17.81
N LEU A 806 25.93 -24.76 -16.71
CA LEU A 806 25.15 -25.97 -16.44
C LEU A 806 23.94 -26.05 -17.39
N ASP A 807 23.44 -27.27 -17.63
CA ASP A 807 22.31 -27.50 -18.53
C ASP A 807 21.01 -26.89 -17.98
N MET A 808 20.77 -27.02 -16.68
CA MET A 808 19.74 -26.26 -15.96
C MET A 808 20.34 -24.94 -15.50
N LYS A 809 19.90 -23.80 -16.05
CA LYS A 809 20.45 -22.48 -15.73
C LYS A 809 19.55 -21.72 -14.76
N SER A 810 20.14 -20.86 -13.92
CA SER A 810 19.36 -19.94 -13.10
C SER A 810 18.86 -18.75 -13.92
N PHE A 811 17.72 -18.20 -13.54
CA PHE A 811 17.14 -17.00 -14.18
C PHE A 811 17.09 -15.82 -13.20
N SER A 812 17.22 -14.60 -13.71
CA SER A 812 16.79 -13.37 -13.04
C SER A 812 15.56 -12.86 -13.79
N CYS A 813 14.51 -12.53 -13.05
CA CYS A 813 13.33 -11.83 -13.56
C CYS A 813 13.37 -10.40 -13.02
N ALA A 814 13.32 -9.39 -13.88
CA ALA A 814 13.37 -7.98 -13.52
C ALA A 814 12.14 -7.23 -14.03
N PHE A 815 11.48 -6.49 -13.16
CA PHE A 815 10.33 -5.65 -13.50
C PHE A 815 10.84 -4.28 -13.91
N ARG A 816 10.40 -3.83 -15.08
CA ARG A 816 10.80 -2.55 -15.67
C ARG A 816 9.61 -1.99 -16.41
N ALA A 817 9.47 -0.68 -16.36
CA ALA A 817 8.37 -0.01 -17.04
C ALA A 817 8.33 -0.28 -18.56
N GLN A 818 9.50 -0.54 -19.18
CA GLN A 818 9.59 -0.93 -20.60
C GLN A 818 8.88 -2.24 -20.95
N TYR A 819 8.67 -3.13 -19.98
CA TYR A 819 7.92 -4.38 -20.16
C TYR A 819 6.49 -4.26 -19.63
N GLY A 820 6.27 -3.43 -18.61
CA GLY A 820 4.97 -3.25 -17.96
C GLY A 820 5.13 -2.51 -16.65
N THR A 821 5.10 -3.24 -15.53
CA THR A 821 5.27 -2.68 -14.20
C THR A 821 6.76 -2.50 -13.86
N SER A 822 7.12 -1.45 -13.12
CA SER A 822 8.49 -1.22 -12.63
C SER A 822 8.83 -2.06 -11.40
N GLN A 823 7.81 -2.54 -10.69
CA GLN A 823 7.92 -3.42 -9.52
C GLN A 823 6.77 -4.43 -9.51
N LEU A 824 7.07 -5.62 -9.02
CA LEU A 824 6.07 -6.64 -8.73
C LEU A 824 5.44 -6.36 -7.37
N ASN A 825 4.16 -5.98 -7.38
CA ASN A 825 3.34 -5.79 -6.17
C ASN A 825 2.71 -7.12 -5.75
N TYR A 826 3.54 -8.06 -5.28
CA TYR A 826 3.10 -9.37 -4.81
C TYR A 826 4.00 -9.86 -3.68
N LYS A 827 3.40 -10.36 -2.59
CA LYS A 827 4.12 -10.89 -1.42
C LYS A 827 4.76 -12.25 -1.72
N LEU A 828 5.94 -12.21 -2.35
CA LEU A 828 6.63 -13.41 -2.82
C LEU A 828 7.11 -14.32 -1.67
N PHE A 829 7.49 -13.74 -0.53
CA PHE A 829 7.92 -14.47 0.66
C PHE A 829 6.99 -14.17 1.85
N LYS A 830 6.44 -15.22 2.48
CA LYS A 830 5.43 -15.10 3.55
C LYS A 830 5.90 -14.25 4.74
N ASN A 831 7.17 -14.36 5.11
CA ASN A 831 7.79 -13.67 6.25
C ASN A 831 8.58 -12.42 5.79
N SER A 832 8.00 -11.63 4.89
CA SER A 832 8.61 -10.40 4.40
C SER A 832 7.68 -9.22 4.58
N ASP A 833 8.25 -8.10 5.03
CA ASP A 833 7.53 -6.82 5.15
C ASP A 833 7.58 -6.02 3.84
N LEU A 834 8.39 -6.48 2.88
CA LEU A 834 8.41 -5.97 1.51
C LEU A 834 7.05 -6.10 0.84
N SER A 835 6.52 -4.96 0.37
CA SER A 835 5.29 -4.87 -0.42
C SER A 835 5.53 -4.99 -1.94
N GLY A 836 6.79 -4.79 -2.40
CA GLY A 836 7.15 -4.82 -3.81
C GLY A 836 8.55 -5.37 -4.09
N TYR A 837 8.76 -5.91 -5.30
CA TYR A 837 10.05 -6.43 -5.78
C TYR A 837 10.39 -5.91 -7.17
N GLU A 838 11.54 -5.27 -7.35
CA GLU A 838 12.05 -4.94 -8.70
C GLU A 838 12.62 -6.16 -9.44
N SER A 839 13.08 -7.16 -8.70
CA SER A 839 13.57 -8.40 -9.30
C SER A 839 13.69 -9.53 -8.30
N PHE A 840 13.67 -10.76 -8.81
CA PHE A 840 14.00 -11.96 -8.06
C PHE A 840 14.79 -12.94 -8.93
N ILE A 841 15.35 -13.97 -8.29
CA ILE A 841 16.14 -15.02 -8.94
C ILE A 841 15.38 -16.34 -8.84
N LEU A 842 15.40 -17.12 -9.92
CA LEU A 842 15.08 -18.55 -9.92
C LEU A 842 16.39 -19.33 -9.93
N ARG A 843 16.80 -19.84 -8.77
CA ARG A 843 18.10 -20.47 -8.57
C ARG A 843 18.01 -21.99 -8.75
N ASN A 844 18.87 -22.52 -9.62
CA ASN A 844 19.05 -23.96 -9.88
C ASN A 844 19.88 -24.69 -8.80
N THR A 845 20.13 -24.05 -7.65
CA THR A 845 21.07 -24.45 -6.57
C THR A 845 22.56 -24.48 -6.94
N GLY A 846 22.95 -23.84 -8.05
CA GLY A 846 24.34 -23.63 -8.44
C GLY A 846 25.18 -24.91 -8.45
N GLN A 847 26.25 -24.99 -7.65
CA GLN A 847 27.12 -26.16 -7.63
C GLN A 847 26.52 -27.38 -6.89
N ASP A 848 25.42 -27.19 -6.16
CA ASP A 848 24.64 -28.27 -5.54
C ASP A 848 23.66 -28.93 -6.54
N PHE A 849 23.63 -28.47 -7.80
CA PHE A 849 22.75 -28.96 -8.87
C PHE A 849 22.80 -30.49 -9.05
N ASN A 850 24.00 -31.09 -9.03
CA ASN A 850 24.17 -32.55 -9.18
C ASN A 850 24.24 -33.29 -7.83
N ARG A 851 23.83 -32.64 -6.73
CA ARG A 851 23.98 -33.15 -5.36
C ARG A 851 22.65 -33.11 -4.60
N ALA A 852 22.57 -32.39 -3.48
CA ALA A 852 21.44 -32.46 -2.55
C ALA A 852 20.31 -31.49 -2.90
N ARG A 853 20.55 -30.50 -3.77
CA ARG A 853 19.57 -29.49 -4.20
C ARG A 853 18.99 -28.65 -3.06
N MET A 854 19.72 -28.47 -1.95
CA MET A 854 19.19 -27.75 -0.78
C MET A 854 20.22 -27.07 0.12
N ARG A 855 21.54 -27.16 -0.16
CA ARG A 855 22.57 -26.64 0.74
C ARG A 855 22.41 -25.15 1.05
N ASP A 856 22.14 -24.34 0.03
CA ASP A 856 21.98 -22.88 0.18
C ASP A 856 20.75 -22.50 1.05
N PRO A 857 19.51 -22.95 0.76
CA PRO A 857 18.36 -22.69 1.63
C PRO A 857 18.49 -23.33 3.01
N LEU A 858 19.09 -24.52 3.14
CA LEU A 858 19.37 -25.16 4.43
C LEU A 858 20.24 -24.27 5.33
N ILE A 859 21.38 -23.81 4.82
CA ILE A 859 22.35 -23.05 5.60
C ILE A 859 21.82 -21.65 5.90
N THR A 860 21.31 -20.95 4.88
CA THR A 860 20.83 -19.57 5.05
C THR A 860 19.68 -19.49 6.05
N SER A 861 18.74 -20.43 6.03
CA SER A 861 17.62 -20.43 6.96
C SER A 861 18.02 -20.72 8.41
N LEU A 862 18.90 -21.70 8.64
CA LEU A 862 19.38 -21.99 10.01
C LEU A 862 20.05 -20.78 10.65
N VAL A 863 20.79 -20.00 9.84
CA VAL A 863 21.50 -18.84 10.35
C VAL A 863 20.58 -17.65 10.58
N SER A 864 19.63 -17.39 9.67
CA SER A 864 18.68 -16.28 9.85
C SER A 864 17.73 -16.50 11.01
N ASP A 865 17.37 -17.75 11.32
CA ASP A 865 16.44 -18.05 12.42
C ASP A 865 17.05 -17.79 13.81
N ALA A 866 18.38 -17.71 13.90
CA ALA A 866 19.10 -17.64 15.17
C ALA A 866 20.03 -16.41 15.30
N THR A 867 20.22 -15.65 14.23
CA THR A 867 21.13 -14.47 14.21
C THR A 867 20.47 -13.31 13.47
N GLY A 868 21.00 -12.10 13.66
CA GLY A 868 20.61 -10.93 12.85
C GLY A 868 21.33 -10.84 11.50
N MET A 869 21.89 -11.94 10.99
CA MET A 869 22.64 -11.90 9.73
C MET A 869 21.73 -11.93 8.51
N ASP A 870 22.02 -11.06 7.56
CA ASP A 870 21.33 -11.00 6.28
C ASP A 870 21.52 -12.26 5.44
N VAL A 871 20.41 -12.73 4.89
CA VAL A 871 20.34 -13.85 3.94
C VAL A 871 19.31 -13.58 2.86
N GLN A 872 19.43 -14.29 1.74
CA GLN A 872 18.37 -14.32 0.73
C GLN A 872 17.24 -15.23 1.22
N LYS A 873 16.03 -14.66 1.41
CA LYS A 873 14.82 -15.47 1.61
C LYS A 873 14.59 -16.39 0.43
N TYR A 874 13.89 -17.51 0.66
CA TYR A 874 13.61 -18.49 -0.38
C TYR A 874 12.19 -19.03 -0.37
N ARG A 875 11.79 -19.53 -1.53
CA ARG A 875 10.56 -20.29 -1.74
C ARG A 875 10.79 -21.31 -2.85
N PRO A 876 10.65 -22.62 -2.60
CA PRO A 876 10.79 -23.62 -3.66
C PRO A 876 9.59 -23.60 -4.60
N ALA A 877 9.83 -23.81 -5.88
CA ALA A 877 8.80 -23.85 -6.91
C ALA A 877 9.23 -24.74 -8.09
N VAL A 878 8.25 -25.28 -8.82
CA VAL A 878 8.47 -25.90 -10.13
C VAL A 878 8.46 -24.81 -11.20
N VAL A 879 9.47 -24.79 -12.07
CA VAL A 879 9.51 -23.89 -13.22
C VAL A 879 8.93 -24.57 -14.45
N TYR A 880 8.04 -23.89 -15.17
CA TYR A 880 7.67 -24.19 -16.55
C TYR A 880 8.29 -23.15 -17.50
N LEU A 881 9.12 -23.58 -18.44
CA LEU A 881 9.73 -22.72 -19.46
C LEU A 881 9.05 -22.98 -20.80
N ASN A 882 8.34 -21.99 -21.35
CA ASN A 882 7.55 -22.12 -22.57
C ASN A 882 6.61 -23.35 -22.56
N GLY A 883 5.98 -23.62 -21.41
CA GLY A 883 5.04 -24.72 -21.22
C GLY A 883 5.68 -26.08 -20.96
N GLU A 884 7.00 -26.19 -20.98
CA GLU A 884 7.71 -27.42 -20.63
C GLU A 884 8.12 -27.40 -19.16
N PHE A 885 7.86 -28.50 -18.43
CA PHE A 885 8.42 -28.69 -17.09
C PHE A 885 9.94 -28.55 -17.16
N TRP A 886 10.50 -27.63 -16.38
CA TRP A 886 11.93 -27.29 -16.41
C TRP A 886 12.69 -27.77 -15.17
N GLY A 887 11.99 -28.06 -14.07
CA GLY A 887 12.57 -28.62 -12.85
C GLY A 887 12.25 -27.82 -11.58
N VAL A 888 12.83 -28.25 -10.47
CA VAL A 888 12.66 -27.63 -9.14
C VAL A 888 13.68 -26.49 -8.97
N TYR A 889 13.19 -25.28 -8.75
CA TYR A 889 14.00 -24.08 -8.47
C TYR A 889 13.71 -23.53 -7.09
N PHE A 890 14.62 -22.69 -6.61
CA PHE A 890 14.36 -21.82 -5.45
C PHE A 890 14.22 -20.39 -5.94
N ILE A 891 13.04 -19.81 -5.74
CA ILE A 891 12.83 -18.37 -5.82
C ILE A 891 13.66 -17.76 -4.69
N ARG A 892 14.51 -16.77 -5.01
CA ARG A 892 15.42 -16.09 -4.07
C ARG A 892 15.36 -14.58 -4.29
N GLU A 893 15.48 -13.82 -3.22
CA GLU A 893 15.74 -12.38 -3.31
C GLU A 893 17.02 -12.11 -4.09
N LYS A 894 17.13 -10.97 -4.78
CA LYS A 894 18.35 -10.59 -5.50
C LYS A 894 19.15 -9.57 -4.71
N ILE A 895 20.32 -9.95 -4.21
CA ILE A 895 21.19 -9.02 -3.45
C ILE A 895 21.70 -7.90 -4.37
N ASN A 896 21.21 -6.70 -4.11
CA ASN A 896 21.60 -5.39 -4.66
C ASN A 896 21.24 -4.29 -3.64
N GLU A 897 21.43 -3.03 -4.00
CA GLU A 897 21.11 -1.86 -3.18
C GLU A 897 19.62 -1.84 -2.80
N ASN A 898 18.74 -2.19 -3.73
CA ASN A 898 17.29 -2.20 -3.52
C ASN A 898 16.83 -3.31 -2.57
N TYR A 899 17.52 -4.45 -2.54
CA TYR A 899 17.32 -5.50 -1.54
C TYR A 899 17.61 -4.98 -0.12
N ILE A 900 18.67 -4.20 0.05
CA ILE A 900 18.99 -3.58 1.36
C ILE A 900 17.97 -2.49 1.67
N ALA A 901 17.72 -1.59 0.72
CA ALA A 901 16.76 -0.49 0.85
C ALA A 901 15.40 -0.98 1.34
N GLY A 902 14.85 -2.00 0.67
CA GLY A 902 13.56 -2.56 1.04
C GLY A 902 13.56 -3.28 2.39
N ASN A 903 14.56 -4.13 2.67
CA ASN A 903 14.57 -4.91 3.92
C ASN A 903 14.86 -4.06 5.17
N TYR A 904 15.49 -2.89 5.01
CA TYR A 904 15.86 -2.00 6.12
C TYR A 904 15.12 -0.66 6.12
N ASN A 905 14.21 -0.44 5.18
CA ASN A 905 13.49 0.83 4.99
C ASN A 905 14.44 2.04 4.91
N VAL A 906 15.48 1.93 4.09
CA VAL A 906 16.49 2.99 3.83
C VAL A 906 16.49 3.39 2.36
N SER A 907 17.05 4.55 2.04
CA SER A 907 17.21 4.94 0.63
C SER A 907 18.25 4.08 -0.07
N ALA A 908 17.97 3.58 -1.28
CA ALA A 908 18.96 2.84 -2.07
C ALA A 908 20.24 3.65 -2.33
N SER A 909 20.14 4.98 -2.42
CA SER A 909 21.28 5.89 -2.58
C SER A 909 22.17 5.99 -1.33
N SER A 910 21.64 5.66 -0.15
CA SER A 910 22.40 5.61 1.11
C SER A 910 23.26 4.35 1.23
N VAL A 911 22.95 3.32 0.44
CA VAL A 911 23.52 1.97 0.55
C VAL A 911 24.79 1.88 -0.28
N THR A 912 25.87 1.44 0.35
CA THR A 912 27.09 1.02 -0.34
C THR A 912 27.22 -0.49 -0.26
N THR A 913 27.24 -1.17 -1.41
CA THR A 913 27.53 -2.62 -1.49
C THR A 913 28.92 -2.89 -2.03
N THR A 914 29.57 -3.94 -1.55
CA THR A 914 30.83 -4.43 -2.14
C THR A 914 30.99 -5.94 -1.96
N ARG A 915 32.08 -6.49 -2.50
CA ARG A 915 32.32 -7.93 -2.60
C ARG A 915 33.78 -8.33 -2.46
N ALA A 916 34.03 -9.59 -2.13
CA ALA A 916 35.37 -10.18 -2.03
C ALA A 916 36.30 -9.32 -1.15
N ASN A 917 37.39 -8.80 -1.71
CA ASN A 917 38.36 -7.94 -1.00
C ASN A 917 37.94 -6.46 -0.91
N GLY A 918 36.68 -6.12 -1.20
CA GLY A 918 36.19 -4.74 -1.25
C GLY A 918 36.53 -4.03 -2.57
N VAL A 919 36.58 -4.77 -3.69
CA VAL A 919 37.08 -4.28 -5.00
C VAL A 919 36.31 -3.08 -5.58
N THR A 920 35.17 -2.71 -4.98
CA THR A 920 34.35 -1.56 -5.39
C THR A 920 34.27 -0.45 -4.33
N SER A 921 35.00 -0.55 -3.21
CA SER A 921 34.91 0.41 -2.08
C SER A 921 36.27 0.91 -1.63
N THR A 922 36.48 2.22 -1.75
CA THR A 922 37.66 2.93 -1.22
C THR A 922 37.68 2.93 0.30
N GLU A 923 36.52 3.07 0.96
CA GLU A 923 36.38 3.06 2.41
C GLU A 923 36.78 1.73 3.03
N TYR A 924 36.29 0.60 2.49
CA TYR A 924 36.69 -0.71 2.99
C TYR A 924 38.17 -0.98 2.73
N THR A 925 38.69 -0.53 1.59
CA THR A 925 40.13 -0.60 1.30
C THR A 925 40.93 0.15 2.38
N ALA A 926 40.49 1.33 2.80
CA ALA A 926 41.11 2.10 3.87
C ALA A 926 41.05 1.38 5.22
N LEU A 927 39.91 0.75 5.57
CA LEU A 927 39.79 -0.10 6.76
C LEU A 927 40.80 -1.25 6.75
N ILE A 928 40.95 -1.96 5.62
CA ILE A 928 41.91 -3.06 5.51
C ILE A 928 43.36 -2.58 5.61
N ILE A 929 43.68 -1.40 5.06
CA ILE A 929 44.99 -0.77 5.25
C ILE A 929 45.22 -0.43 6.72
N TYR A 930 44.20 0.13 7.40
CA TYR A 930 44.28 0.50 8.80
C TYR A 930 44.61 -0.71 9.70
N VAL A 931 43.87 -1.82 9.56
CA VAL A 931 44.10 -3.02 10.39
C VAL A 931 45.44 -3.72 10.10
N LYS A 932 46.03 -3.51 8.92
CA LYS A 932 47.37 -4.00 8.57
C LYS A 932 48.49 -3.14 9.15
N THR A 933 48.23 -1.85 9.37
CA THR A 933 49.24 -0.86 9.80
C THR A 933 49.19 -0.56 11.29
N HIS A 934 48.10 -0.90 11.97
CA HIS A 934 47.90 -0.65 13.41
C HIS A 934 47.81 -1.96 14.21
N ASN A 935 48.32 -1.94 15.44
CA ASN A 935 48.26 -3.09 16.35
C ASN A 935 46.98 -3.08 17.17
N LEU A 936 45.97 -3.87 16.79
CA LEU A 936 44.67 -3.90 17.48
C LEU A 936 44.70 -4.54 18.88
N ALA A 937 45.85 -4.98 19.38
CA ALA A 937 46.03 -5.23 20.82
C ALA A 937 45.94 -3.94 21.65
N VAL A 938 46.12 -2.77 21.03
CA VAL A 938 45.90 -1.44 21.63
C VAL A 938 44.42 -1.07 21.48
N ASP A 939 43.77 -0.74 22.61
CA ASP A 939 42.32 -0.53 22.66
C ASP A 939 41.85 0.62 21.76
N GLU A 940 42.56 1.75 21.69
CA GLU A 940 42.22 2.88 20.82
C GLU A 940 42.01 2.45 19.34
N TYR A 941 42.95 1.69 18.79
CA TYR A 941 42.88 1.24 17.41
C TYR A 941 41.78 0.20 17.20
N TYR A 942 41.54 -0.65 18.21
CA TYR A 942 40.46 -1.61 18.21
C TYR A 942 39.09 -0.92 18.21
N GLN A 943 38.88 0.07 19.10
CA GLN A 943 37.65 0.84 19.17
C GLN A 943 37.35 1.57 17.86
N TYR A 944 38.37 2.14 17.20
CA TYR A 944 38.20 2.71 15.86
C TYR A 944 37.61 1.69 14.88
N VAL A 945 38.15 0.47 14.82
CA VAL A 945 37.62 -0.58 13.92
C VAL A 945 36.16 -0.94 14.25
N LEU A 946 35.78 -0.94 15.53
CA LEU A 946 34.39 -1.20 15.96
C LEU A 946 33.40 -0.08 15.56
N THR A 947 33.89 1.12 15.25
CA THR A 947 33.05 2.16 14.63
C THR A 947 32.76 1.89 13.15
N GLN A 948 33.55 1.02 12.51
CA GLN A 948 33.48 0.76 11.07
C GLN A 948 32.72 -0.52 10.74
N ILE A 949 32.63 -1.49 11.65
CA ILE A 949 32.02 -2.80 11.40
C ILE A 949 31.00 -3.17 12.48
N ASP A 950 29.99 -3.93 12.09
CA ASP A 950 29.14 -4.64 13.05
C ASP A 950 29.89 -5.88 13.55
N LYS A 951 30.40 -5.81 14.78
CA LYS A 951 31.26 -6.84 15.38
C LYS A 951 30.54 -8.19 15.48
N GLU A 952 29.28 -8.19 15.94
CA GLU A 952 28.54 -9.43 16.18
C GLU A 952 28.17 -10.10 14.85
N ASN A 953 27.71 -9.32 13.87
CA ASN A 953 27.45 -9.82 12.52
C ASN A 953 28.72 -10.44 11.89
N TYR A 954 29.89 -9.79 12.04
CA TYR A 954 31.14 -10.30 11.48
C TYR A 954 31.58 -11.61 12.15
N ILE A 955 31.50 -11.70 13.48
CA ILE A 955 31.82 -12.93 14.21
C ILE A 955 30.87 -14.06 13.75
N ASP A 956 29.57 -13.76 13.65
CA ASP A 956 28.57 -14.75 13.22
C ASP A 956 28.85 -15.30 11.83
N TYR A 957 29.19 -14.42 10.89
CA TYR A 957 29.56 -14.79 9.52
C TYR A 957 30.77 -15.74 9.51
N ILE A 958 31.85 -15.41 10.22
CA ILE A 958 33.06 -16.23 10.25
C ILE A 958 32.81 -17.58 10.93
N CYS A 959 32.11 -17.60 12.08
CA CYS A 959 31.76 -18.84 12.79
C CYS A 959 30.91 -19.77 11.92
N ALA A 960 29.91 -19.23 11.21
CA ALA A 960 29.09 -19.99 10.28
C ALA A 960 29.93 -20.56 9.13
N GLN A 961 30.75 -19.74 8.46
CA GLN A 961 31.63 -20.18 7.37
C GLN A 961 32.61 -21.28 7.79
N ILE A 962 33.10 -21.22 9.05
CA ILE A 962 33.91 -22.28 9.64
C ILE A 962 33.08 -23.55 9.81
N TYR A 963 31.91 -23.49 10.46
CA TYR A 963 31.10 -24.68 10.73
C TYR A 963 30.68 -25.40 9.45
N ILE A 964 30.09 -24.67 8.49
CA ILE A 964 29.53 -25.25 7.26
C ILE A 964 30.58 -25.87 6.34
N ALA A 965 31.86 -25.76 6.70
CA ALA A 965 33.00 -26.29 5.97
C ALA A 965 33.10 -25.70 4.56
N ASN A 966 32.73 -24.43 4.38
CA ASN A 966 32.83 -23.77 3.10
C ASN A 966 34.31 -23.70 2.70
N THR A 967 34.60 -24.20 1.49
CA THR A 967 35.94 -24.15 0.90
C THR A 967 36.01 -23.24 -0.32
N ASP A 968 34.87 -22.71 -0.77
CA ASP A 968 34.80 -21.71 -1.83
C ASP A 968 34.62 -20.30 -1.23
N ASN A 969 35.66 -19.84 -0.56
CA ASN A 969 35.64 -18.64 0.29
C ASN A 969 35.64 -17.30 -0.50
N GLY A 970 35.26 -17.34 -1.78
CA GLY A 970 35.15 -16.15 -2.64
C GLY A 970 33.79 -15.47 -2.63
N ASN A 971 32.78 -16.16 -2.10
CA ASN A 971 31.39 -15.69 -2.07
C ASN A 971 31.16 -14.76 -0.88
N ILE A 972 31.77 -13.57 -0.95
CA ILE A 972 31.73 -12.56 0.10
C ILE A 972 31.01 -11.33 -0.45
N ARG A 973 29.94 -10.92 0.24
CA ARG A 973 29.18 -9.68 0.00
C ARG A 973 28.93 -9.02 1.34
N PHE A 974 29.02 -7.70 1.35
CA PHE A 974 28.78 -6.90 2.53
C PHE A 974 28.35 -5.50 2.12
N TYR A 975 27.67 -4.82 3.03
CA TYR A 975 27.08 -3.51 2.79
C TYR A 975 27.20 -2.63 4.03
N LYS A 976 26.98 -1.33 3.83
CA LYS A 976 26.71 -0.33 4.87
C LYS A 976 25.65 0.63 4.34
N SER A 977 24.95 1.31 5.24
CA SER A 977 24.05 2.41 4.89
C SER A 977 24.34 3.63 5.75
N THR A 978 24.29 4.81 5.14
CA THR A 978 24.42 6.09 5.84
C THR A 978 23.14 6.50 6.57
N ASP A 979 21.99 5.90 6.22
CA ASP A 979 20.72 6.08 6.93
C ASP A 979 20.64 5.27 8.23
N THR A 980 21.57 4.33 8.44
CA THR A 980 21.69 3.53 9.68
C THR A 980 22.91 3.96 10.50
N ASP A 981 23.73 3.02 10.97
CA ASP A 981 24.92 3.29 11.79
C ASP A 981 26.22 3.41 10.97
N GLY A 982 26.15 3.34 9.64
CA GLY A 982 27.30 3.45 8.76
C GLY A 982 28.28 2.27 8.81
N LYS A 983 27.94 1.17 9.50
CA LYS A 983 28.84 0.02 9.71
C LYS A 983 28.71 -1.03 8.63
N TRP A 984 29.84 -1.68 8.33
CA TRP A 984 29.89 -2.83 7.43
C TRP A 984 29.26 -4.08 8.05
N ARG A 985 28.39 -4.74 7.28
CA ARG A 985 27.71 -6.00 7.60
C ARG A 985 27.85 -7.02 6.47
N TRP A 986 28.16 -8.26 6.81
CA TRP A 986 28.30 -9.38 5.90
C TRP A 986 26.98 -10.10 5.68
N ILE A 987 26.76 -10.50 4.43
CA ILE A 987 25.59 -11.24 3.98
C ILE A 987 26.00 -12.69 3.75
N MET A 988 25.24 -13.64 4.31
CA MET A 988 25.44 -15.06 4.03
C MET A 988 24.67 -15.46 2.77
N PHE A 989 25.41 -15.82 1.73
CA PHE A 989 24.84 -16.24 0.45
C PHE A 989 25.79 -17.19 -0.28
N ASP A 990 25.25 -17.94 -1.23
CA ASP A 990 26.03 -18.79 -2.14
C ASP A 990 26.89 -19.83 -1.40
N THR A 991 26.21 -20.61 -0.56
CA THR A 991 26.80 -21.64 0.31
C THR A 991 26.64 -23.04 -0.26
N ASP A 992 26.38 -23.17 -1.56
CA ASP A 992 26.13 -24.44 -2.24
C ASP A 992 27.38 -25.35 -2.32
N TRP A 993 28.59 -24.80 -2.16
CA TRP A 993 29.86 -25.52 -1.97
C TRP A 993 30.25 -25.74 -0.49
N SER A 994 29.27 -26.03 0.35
CA SER A 994 29.45 -26.35 1.78
C SER A 994 29.08 -27.81 2.09
N PHE A 995 29.24 -28.26 3.34
CA PHE A 995 28.81 -29.60 3.79
C PHE A 995 29.41 -30.75 2.92
N SER A 996 30.67 -30.62 2.51
CA SER A 996 31.34 -31.61 1.64
C SER A 996 32.23 -32.58 2.41
N GLY A 997 32.72 -32.20 3.60
CA GLY A 997 33.64 -33.03 4.39
C GLY A 997 33.76 -32.56 5.85
N PRO A 998 33.36 -33.37 6.85
CA PRO A 998 33.32 -32.92 8.25
C PRO A 998 34.71 -32.68 8.85
N THR A 999 35.76 -33.25 8.28
CA THR A 999 37.16 -33.13 8.75
C THR A 999 37.94 -31.98 8.09
N HIS A 1000 37.32 -31.22 7.18
CA HIS A 1000 37.96 -30.05 6.55
C HIS A 1000 38.46 -29.07 7.62
N GLN A 1001 39.74 -28.68 7.54
CA GLN A 1001 40.45 -27.82 8.49
C GLN A 1001 40.10 -26.34 8.29
N THR A 1002 38.83 -25.99 8.44
CA THR A 1002 38.33 -24.65 8.10
C THR A 1002 38.64 -23.59 9.15
N VAL A 1003 38.91 -23.96 10.42
CA VAL A 1003 39.43 -23.01 11.42
C VAL A 1003 40.76 -22.44 10.93
N ALA A 1004 41.73 -23.31 10.62
CA ALA A 1004 43.02 -22.88 10.12
C ALA A 1004 42.92 -22.14 8.77
N ARG A 1005 41.94 -22.50 7.92
CA ARG A 1005 41.75 -21.91 6.60
C ARG A 1005 41.11 -20.51 6.61
N HIS A 1006 40.13 -20.27 7.46
CA HIS A 1006 39.48 -18.95 7.58
C HIS A 1006 40.29 -17.98 8.43
N LEU A 1007 41.20 -18.50 9.25
CA LEU A 1007 42.12 -17.71 10.08
C LEU A 1007 43.55 -17.67 9.52
N ASN A 1008 43.81 -18.20 8.32
CA ASN A 1008 45.14 -18.20 7.70
C ASN A 1008 45.61 -16.75 7.43
N PRO A 1009 46.72 -16.27 7.99
CA PRO A 1009 47.19 -14.89 7.77
C PRO A 1009 47.55 -14.56 6.31
N GLU A 1010 47.87 -15.57 5.50
CA GLU A 1010 48.17 -15.39 4.07
C GLU A 1010 46.91 -15.19 3.21
N GLY A 1011 45.72 -15.38 3.79
CA GLY A 1011 44.44 -15.32 3.09
C GLY A 1011 43.79 -16.68 2.90
N THR A 1012 42.66 -16.70 2.19
CA THR A 1012 41.80 -17.87 2.04
C THR A 1012 41.28 -18.06 0.60
N GLY A 1013 40.57 -19.17 0.37
CA GLY A 1013 40.12 -19.59 -0.97
C GLY A 1013 41.26 -20.12 -1.84
N SER A 1014 41.01 -20.27 -3.15
CA SER A 1014 42.03 -20.73 -4.09
C SER A 1014 43.21 -19.74 -4.13
N GLN A 1015 44.43 -20.25 -3.99
CA GLN A 1015 45.68 -19.47 -3.96
C GLN A 1015 45.72 -18.35 -2.91
N ASN A 1016 44.95 -18.48 -1.82
CA ASN A 1016 44.85 -17.47 -0.74
C ASN A 1016 44.46 -16.06 -1.22
N ARG A 1017 43.74 -15.94 -2.34
CA ARG A 1017 43.41 -14.65 -2.97
C ARG A 1017 42.47 -13.75 -2.16
N PHE A 1018 41.75 -14.29 -1.18
CA PHE A 1018 40.79 -13.53 -0.37
C PHE A 1018 41.38 -13.18 0.99
N SER A 1019 41.34 -11.91 1.37
CA SER A 1019 42.02 -11.42 2.57
C SER A 1019 41.31 -11.85 3.86
N THR A 1020 42.10 -12.32 4.81
CA THR A 1020 41.72 -12.63 6.20
C THR A 1020 42.34 -11.62 7.19
N ALA A 1021 42.82 -10.48 6.69
CA ALA A 1021 43.57 -9.51 7.49
C ALA A 1021 42.73 -8.94 8.63
N LEU A 1022 41.43 -8.70 8.40
CA LEU A 1022 40.52 -8.17 9.41
C LEU A 1022 40.40 -9.10 10.62
N ILE A 1023 40.02 -10.38 10.41
CA ILE A 1023 39.90 -11.35 11.50
C ILE A 1023 41.24 -11.58 12.21
N ASN A 1024 42.35 -11.68 11.47
CA ASN A 1024 43.68 -11.87 12.06
C ASN A 1024 44.13 -10.65 12.90
N ALA A 1025 43.76 -9.45 12.50
CA ALA A 1025 44.03 -8.25 13.29
C ALA A 1025 43.16 -8.20 14.55
N LEU A 1026 41.85 -8.46 14.42
CA LEU A 1026 40.90 -8.44 15.54
C LEU A 1026 41.23 -9.49 16.60
N LEU A 1027 41.67 -10.70 16.20
CA LEU A 1027 42.09 -11.77 17.14
C LEU A 1027 43.30 -11.42 18.00
N LYS A 1028 44.03 -10.33 17.71
CA LYS A 1028 45.10 -9.82 18.58
C LYS A 1028 44.56 -9.12 19.82
N ASN A 1029 43.32 -8.64 19.78
CA ASN A 1029 42.65 -8.06 20.94
C ASN A 1029 42.09 -9.18 21.84
N PRO A 1030 42.44 -9.22 23.15
CA PRO A 1030 41.99 -10.28 24.05
C PRO A 1030 40.46 -10.38 24.19
N SER A 1031 39.75 -9.25 24.22
CA SER A 1031 38.29 -9.22 24.36
C SER A 1031 37.63 -9.78 23.10
N PHE A 1032 38.05 -9.33 21.91
CA PHE A 1032 37.51 -9.87 20.65
C PHE A 1032 37.78 -11.38 20.53
N LYS A 1033 38.99 -11.82 20.90
CA LYS A 1033 39.34 -13.25 20.86
C LYS A 1033 38.43 -14.07 21.76
N GLU A 1034 38.14 -13.58 22.96
CA GLU A 1034 37.20 -14.24 23.87
C GLU A 1034 35.78 -14.27 23.29
N ASP A 1035 35.28 -13.15 22.77
CA ASP A 1035 33.97 -13.06 22.11
C ASP A 1035 33.85 -14.06 20.94
N PHE A 1036 34.87 -14.14 20.08
CA PHE A 1036 34.91 -15.07 18.95
C PHE A 1036 34.84 -16.54 19.40
N LEU A 1037 35.62 -16.90 20.42
CA LEU A 1037 35.63 -18.28 20.96
C LEU A 1037 34.29 -18.64 21.59
N ARG A 1038 33.72 -17.73 22.41
CA ARG A 1038 32.42 -17.93 23.05
C ARG A 1038 31.29 -17.98 22.03
N ARG A 1039 31.32 -17.14 20.99
CA ARG A 1039 30.29 -17.12 19.95
C ARG A 1039 30.33 -18.38 19.09
N MET A 1040 31.52 -18.92 18.78
CA MET A 1040 31.64 -20.22 18.11
C MET A 1040 31.06 -21.36 18.96
N ALA A 1041 31.35 -21.39 20.27
CA ALA A 1041 30.75 -22.36 21.18
C ALA A 1041 29.23 -22.22 21.22
N TRP A 1042 28.73 -20.99 21.32
CA TRP A 1042 27.30 -20.69 21.30
C TRP A 1042 26.63 -21.17 20.01
N GLN A 1043 27.22 -20.91 18.83
CA GLN A 1043 26.63 -21.37 17.57
C GLN A 1043 26.54 -22.89 17.48
N LEU A 1044 27.54 -23.64 18.00
CA LEU A 1044 27.50 -25.11 18.05
C LEU A 1044 26.33 -25.64 18.90
N GLU A 1045 25.98 -24.92 19.96
CA GLU A 1045 24.95 -25.33 20.90
C GLU A 1045 23.54 -24.82 20.55
N ASN A 1046 23.42 -23.80 19.69
CA ASN A 1046 22.14 -23.14 19.41
C ASN A 1046 21.71 -23.20 17.94
N ILE A 1047 22.65 -23.19 17.00
CA ILE A 1047 22.35 -23.23 15.56
C ILE A 1047 22.66 -24.61 15.00
N TRP A 1048 23.89 -25.06 15.25
CA TRP A 1048 24.51 -26.19 14.58
C TRP A 1048 24.38 -27.51 15.37
N THR A 1049 23.36 -27.64 16.19
CA THR A 1049 23.08 -28.88 16.91
C THR A 1049 22.68 -29.98 15.94
N THR A 1050 22.93 -31.23 16.34
CA THR A 1050 22.55 -32.38 15.50
C THR A 1050 21.05 -32.39 15.21
N GLU A 1051 20.25 -32.01 16.21
CA GLU A 1051 18.80 -31.94 16.13
C GLU A 1051 18.32 -30.85 15.16
N ASN A 1052 18.78 -29.60 15.32
CA ASN A 1052 18.33 -28.47 14.50
C ASN A 1052 18.67 -28.67 13.02
N VAL A 1053 19.92 -29.08 12.74
CA VAL A 1053 20.36 -29.28 11.35
C VAL A 1053 19.64 -30.47 10.71
N THR A 1054 19.40 -31.56 11.45
CA THR A 1054 18.64 -32.72 10.94
C THR A 1054 17.19 -32.37 10.69
N ALA A 1055 16.55 -31.60 11.59
CA ALA A 1055 15.18 -31.14 11.43
C ALA A 1055 15.03 -30.30 10.15
N ARG A 1056 15.91 -29.31 9.92
CA ARG A 1056 15.86 -28.47 8.70
C ARG A 1056 16.16 -29.26 7.42
N ILE A 1057 17.10 -30.21 7.45
CA ILE A 1057 17.34 -31.11 6.30
C ILE A 1057 16.06 -31.89 5.97
N THR A 1058 15.41 -32.43 7.00
CA THR A 1058 14.18 -33.23 6.84
C THR A 1058 13.04 -32.37 6.30
N GLU A 1059 12.85 -31.18 6.85
CA GLU A 1059 11.85 -30.20 6.38
C GLU A 1059 12.01 -29.89 4.89
N ILE A 1060 13.21 -29.49 4.44
CA ILE A 1060 13.43 -29.14 3.03
C ILE A 1060 13.34 -30.38 2.13
N LYS A 1061 13.83 -31.55 2.58
CA LYS A 1061 13.69 -32.82 1.86
C LYS A 1061 12.23 -33.15 1.62
N GLU A 1062 11.40 -33.13 2.65
CA GLU A 1062 9.98 -33.45 2.54
C GLU A 1062 9.25 -32.45 1.63
N LEU A 1063 9.66 -31.18 1.66
CA LEU A 1063 9.09 -30.13 0.82
C LEU A 1063 9.35 -30.34 -0.69
N ILE A 1064 10.50 -30.89 -1.08
CA ILE A 1064 10.87 -31.00 -2.51
C ILE A 1064 10.83 -32.42 -3.07
N ARG A 1065 10.79 -33.46 -2.21
CA ARG A 1065 11.04 -34.85 -2.65
C ARG A 1065 10.11 -35.36 -3.75
N HIS A 1066 8.85 -34.94 -3.74
CA HIS A 1066 7.86 -35.39 -4.72
C HIS A 1066 8.24 -34.92 -6.14
N ASP A 1067 8.42 -33.62 -6.30
CA ASP A 1067 8.79 -33.01 -7.59
C ASP A 1067 10.24 -33.29 -8.00
N MET A 1068 11.09 -33.66 -7.03
CA MET A 1068 12.46 -34.06 -7.32
C MET A 1068 12.59 -35.36 -8.11
N VAL A 1069 11.57 -36.22 -8.12
CA VAL A 1069 11.56 -37.43 -8.97
C VAL A 1069 11.64 -37.02 -10.44
N ARG A 1070 10.73 -36.14 -10.87
CA ARG A 1070 10.65 -35.67 -12.26
C ARG A 1070 11.81 -34.74 -12.64
N ASP A 1071 12.29 -33.93 -11.70
CA ASP A 1071 13.49 -33.10 -11.91
C ASP A 1071 14.75 -33.96 -12.11
N CYS A 1072 14.91 -35.07 -11.38
CA CYS A 1072 15.98 -36.02 -11.63
C CYS A 1072 15.88 -36.64 -13.04
N GLU A 1073 14.70 -37.10 -13.43
CA GLU A 1073 14.45 -37.70 -14.75
C GLU A 1073 14.78 -36.73 -15.89
N LYS A 1074 14.28 -35.48 -15.82
CA LYS A 1074 14.54 -34.46 -16.86
C LYS A 1074 16.03 -34.21 -17.07
N TRP A 1075 16.79 -34.15 -15.99
CA TRP A 1075 18.20 -33.76 -16.01
C TRP A 1075 19.17 -34.95 -15.95
N GLY A 1076 18.70 -36.16 -16.27
CA GLY A 1076 19.54 -37.36 -16.37
C GLY A 1076 20.18 -37.80 -15.04
N ARG A 1077 19.59 -37.45 -13.90
CA ARG A 1077 19.99 -37.88 -12.56
C ARG A 1077 19.07 -38.99 -12.07
N THR A 1078 19.48 -39.69 -11.00
CA THR A 1078 18.63 -40.69 -10.33
C THR A 1078 18.17 -40.18 -8.98
N TYR A 1079 16.91 -40.49 -8.64
CA TYR A 1079 16.33 -40.12 -7.35
C TYR A 1079 17.11 -40.73 -6.16
N THR A 1080 17.59 -41.98 -6.30
CA THR A 1080 18.48 -42.62 -5.30
C THR A 1080 19.80 -41.86 -5.12
N ASN A 1081 20.42 -41.36 -6.19
CA ASN A 1081 21.66 -40.58 -6.05
C ASN A 1081 21.41 -39.25 -5.33
N TRP A 1082 20.28 -38.58 -5.62
CA TRP A 1082 19.86 -37.39 -4.87
C TRP A 1082 19.68 -37.71 -3.37
N GLN A 1083 18.98 -38.80 -3.03
CA GLN A 1083 18.82 -39.24 -1.64
C GLN A 1083 20.15 -39.51 -0.93
N ASN A 1084 21.09 -40.20 -1.59
CA ASN A 1084 22.43 -40.44 -1.04
C ASN A 1084 23.17 -39.13 -0.72
N HIS A 1085 22.98 -38.09 -1.55
CA HIS A 1085 23.55 -36.77 -1.28
C HIS A 1085 22.86 -36.06 -0.11
N VAL A 1086 21.56 -36.25 0.10
CA VAL A 1086 20.84 -35.76 1.30
C VAL A 1086 21.36 -36.49 2.54
N ASP A 1087 21.52 -37.81 2.50
CA ASP A 1087 22.05 -38.61 3.62
C ASP A 1087 23.51 -38.24 3.95
N SER A 1088 24.28 -37.79 2.95
CA SER A 1088 25.62 -37.24 3.17
C SER A 1088 25.60 -35.95 4.00
N LEU A 1089 24.54 -35.12 3.90
CA LEU A 1089 24.38 -33.94 4.76
C LEU A 1089 24.15 -34.34 6.22
N ILE A 1090 23.33 -35.37 6.47
CA ILE A 1090 23.09 -35.94 7.80
C ILE A 1090 24.39 -36.49 8.39
N THR A 1091 25.18 -37.18 7.57
CA THR A 1091 26.48 -37.70 8.00
C THR A 1091 27.48 -36.58 8.29
N PHE A 1092 27.50 -35.53 7.48
CA PHE A 1092 28.35 -34.36 7.72
C PHE A 1092 28.02 -33.70 9.07
N GLN A 1093 26.76 -33.33 9.28
CA GLN A 1093 26.36 -32.55 10.46
C GLN A 1093 26.62 -33.33 11.76
N LYS A 1094 26.40 -34.64 11.77
CA LYS A 1094 26.62 -35.48 12.96
C LYS A 1094 28.08 -35.49 13.43
N ASN A 1095 29.01 -35.40 12.49
CA ASN A 1095 30.45 -35.48 12.78
C ASN A 1095 31.10 -34.11 12.95
N ARG A 1096 30.49 -33.04 12.41
CA ARG A 1096 31.12 -31.73 12.29
C ARG A 1096 31.38 -31.03 13.63
N PRO A 1097 30.46 -31.00 14.62
CA PRO A 1097 30.70 -30.34 15.91
C PRO A 1097 31.96 -30.84 16.63
N ALA A 1098 32.16 -32.16 16.69
CA ALA A 1098 33.34 -32.77 17.31
C ALA A 1098 34.65 -32.38 16.58
N GLU A 1099 34.60 -32.25 15.25
CA GLU A 1099 35.76 -31.78 14.47
C GLU A 1099 36.05 -30.29 14.71
N ILE A 1100 35.02 -29.44 14.84
CA ILE A 1100 35.23 -28.04 15.21
C ILE A 1100 35.80 -27.91 16.62
N TYR A 1101 35.30 -28.69 17.60
CA TYR A 1101 35.87 -28.72 18.96
C TYR A 1101 37.38 -29.00 18.91
N LYS A 1102 37.79 -30.06 18.20
CA LYS A 1102 39.21 -30.44 18.04
C LYS A 1102 40.02 -29.33 17.37
N GLN A 1103 39.50 -28.74 16.29
CA GLN A 1103 40.20 -27.69 15.54
C GLN A 1103 40.38 -26.42 16.37
N MET A 1104 39.34 -25.97 17.07
CA MET A 1104 39.40 -24.79 17.94
C MET A 1104 40.39 -24.99 19.10
N LYS A 1105 40.31 -26.16 19.76
CA LYS A 1105 41.24 -26.53 20.84
C LYS A 1105 42.69 -26.50 20.36
N SER A 1106 42.96 -27.12 19.22
CA SER A 1106 44.31 -27.23 18.64
C SER A 1106 44.83 -25.87 18.18
N TYR A 1107 44.07 -25.15 17.36
CA TYR A 1107 44.51 -23.89 16.76
C TYR A 1107 44.82 -22.81 17.80
N PHE A 1108 43.99 -22.70 18.85
CA PHE A 1108 44.18 -21.71 19.91
C PHE A 1108 44.97 -22.23 21.12
N SER A 1109 45.48 -23.48 21.07
CA SER A 1109 46.22 -24.12 22.17
C SER A 1109 45.46 -24.10 23.51
N LEU A 1110 44.17 -24.44 23.48
CA LEU A 1110 43.28 -24.39 24.64
C LEU A 1110 43.32 -25.70 25.44
N SER A 1111 43.25 -25.61 26.77
CA SER A 1111 43.03 -26.79 27.64
C SER A 1111 41.56 -27.21 27.63
N ASP A 1112 41.26 -28.45 28.02
CA ASP A 1112 39.85 -28.90 28.14
C ASP A 1112 39.07 -28.07 29.17
N ALA A 1113 39.73 -27.65 30.26
CA ALA A 1113 39.12 -26.75 31.24
C ALA A 1113 38.74 -25.40 30.62
N LYS A 1114 39.60 -24.84 29.76
CA LYS A 1114 39.31 -23.57 29.07
C LYS A 1114 38.23 -23.73 28.00
N MET A 1115 38.20 -24.86 27.28
CA MET A 1115 37.12 -25.17 26.34
C MET A 1115 35.76 -25.21 27.05
N ALA A 1116 35.68 -25.90 28.20
CA ALA A 1116 34.45 -25.95 29.00
C ALA A 1116 34.05 -24.56 29.55
N GLU A 1117 35.00 -23.76 30.03
CA GLU A 1117 34.77 -22.38 30.49
C GLU A 1117 34.22 -21.45 29.39
N LEU A 1118 34.65 -21.68 28.14
CA LEU A 1118 34.17 -20.95 26.96
C LEU A 1118 32.78 -21.43 26.48
N GLY A 1119 32.26 -22.52 27.03
CA GLY A 1119 30.92 -23.05 26.73
C GLY A 1119 30.89 -24.20 25.73
N TYR A 1120 32.04 -24.78 25.33
CA TYR A 1120 32.08 -25.94 24.45
C TYR A 1120 31.68 -27.22 25.20
N LYS A 1121 30.77 -28.02 24.62
CA LYS A 1121 30.41 -29.36 25.10
C LYS A 1121 30.90 -30.43 24.12
N ILE A 1122 31.13 -31.64 24.63
CA ILE A 1122 31.56 -32.81 23.85
C ILE A 1122 30.33 -33.63 23.46
#